data_AF-A0A8F9TUJ3-F1
#
_entry.id   AF-A0A8F9TUJ3-F1
#
_cell.length_a   1.000
_cell.length_b   1.000
_cell.length_c   1.000
_cell.angle_alpha   90.00
_cell.angle_beta   90.00
_cell.angle_gamma   90.00
#
_symmetry.space_group_name_H-M   'P 1'
#
loop_
_entity.id
_entity.type
_entity.pdbx_description
1 polymer ?
#
loop_
_entity_poly.entity_id
_entity_poly.type
_entity_poly.pdbx_seq_one_letter_code
_entity_poly.pdbx_strand_id
1 'polypeptide(L)'
;MPAPSRPFPPRRSFQWDLARQVERLDWLLAQLPRYADWGYNELHLHLEDAVEYPRLPAVARRDAYSYKQFARLVDAATRHGIGVVPIVNLLGHTQYLIKVPELRDLNELRAPDGSPLPAGQICPLHPRTLEVAEKLLRDMAPFCTTGKVHLGLDESFHLGRHPLSRREIADVGLATHFARHVQRLHAVAASLGLRSAMWADMLYFLPDAIPQLPADLTAYEWFYHAFRRWPRVELFNFAETDIATPLRARGLSLYGCPMNGAARYEPLPSFTDRMANILAWGAHTRRLGAEGLLVTSWEPFRLAIELTTAVDAAAAGLWLTPEITDPRELLARGFERRFGRAVGRRAARVAVASDRYLFAGYPRWEFNERWDVASRREPLAPYRTEERFFARAVRDSAALPIPLRASLVFRHYLAARDVFVRRAARGLATSAEARTFAAQLRRARTAARLIWARTRDRRVLSHNERILAADAARLSAWRRAEPVFGGAWQLCYCVWNFAPSLHLVAVEQCQPDGTWRELQACYTVEFQNAAAQPRSTFIREHAAPIAWDGDLAAPPQLRFTLRGVGQVKIGAVELRRSTPAPALALRPREFSSPQRWRILGEPAPRRGLPDIDWSIIRAALPLSWSSSPASAPARRSSGS
;
A
#
# COMPACT_ATOMS: atom_id res chain seq x y z
N MET A 1 -7.91 14.10 40.00
CA MET A 1 -7.28 12.80 39.69
C MET A 1 -7.55 12.48 38.22
N PRO A 2 -6.56 12.06 37.39
CA PRO A 2 -6.88 11.56 36.06
C PRO A 2 -7.81 10.35 36.20
N ALA A 3 -8.88 10.29 35.40
CA ALA A 3 -9.82 9.18 35.43
C ALA A 3 -9.07 7.84 35.29
N PRO A 4 -9.47 6.77 36.02
CA PRO A 4 -8.84 5.48 35.88
C PRO A 4 -8.89 5.04 34.42
N SER A 5 -7.74 4.68 33.86
CA SER A 5 -7.66 4.24 32.47
C SER A 5 -8.57 3.03 32.27
N ARG A 6 -9.54 3.12 31.35
CA ARG A 6 -10.43 1.99 31.01
C ARG A 6 -9.62 0.71 30.71
N PRO A 7 -10.20 -0.48 30.98
CA PRO A 7 -9.55 -1.75 30.67
C PRO A 7 -9.24 -1.86 29.17
N PHE A 8 -8.28 -2.71 28.83
CA PHE A 8 -7.98 -3.01 27.44
C PHE A 8 -9.22 -3.67 26.76
N PRO A 9 -9.48 -3.42 25.47
CA PRO A 9 -10.61 -4.05 24.77
C PRO A 9 -10.65 -5.57 24.94
N PRO A 10 -11.83 -6.16 25.21
CA PRO A 10 -11.95 -7.61 25.44
C PRO A 10 -11.65 -8.44 24.18
N ARG A 11 -11.88 -7.88 22.99
CA ARG A 11 -11.59 -8.54 21.71
C ARG A 11 -10.19 -8.15 21.25
N ARG A 12 -9.29 -9.13 21.29
CA ARG A 12 -7.88 -9.01 20.94
C ARG A 12 -7.70 -9.80 19.65
N SER A 13 -7.79 -9.09 18.54
CA SER A 13 -7.99 -9.71 17.23
C SER A 13 -6.77 -9.51 16.32
N PHE A 14 -6.55 -10.47 15.43
CA PHE A 14 -5.53 -10.39 14.38
C PHE A 14 -6.13 -10.82 13.04
N GLN A 15 -5.59 -10.29 11.95
CA GLN A 15 -6.04 -10.60 10.60
C GLN A 15 -4.97 -11.38 9.83
N TRP A 16 -5.42 -12.32 8.99
CA TRP A 16 -4.62 -12.80 7.86
C TRP A 16 -5.26 -12.39 6.53
N ASP A 17 -4.49 -11.69 5.69
CA ASP A 17 -4.81 -11.43 4.28
C ASP A 17 -4.38 -12.61 3.42
N LEU A 18 -5.33 -13.49 3.13
CA LEU A 18 -5.16 -14.66 2.29
C LEU A 18 -5.58 -14.40 0.84
N ALA A 19 -6.34 -13.33 0.59
CA ALA A 19 -6.76 -12.90 -0.75
C ALA A 19 -5.56 -12.53 -1.63
N ARG A 20 -4.65 -11.70 -1.11
CA ARG A 20 -3.44 -11.32 -1.87
C ARG A 20 -2.46 -12.48 -1.98
N GLN A 21 -2.43 -13.38 -0.98
CA GLN A 21 -1.53 -14.51 -0.96
C GLN A 21 -2.05 -15.69 -0.13
N VAL A 22 -2.23 -16.83 -0.80
CA VAL A 22 -2.56 -18.09 -0.13
C VAL A 22 -1.30 -18.64 0.55
N GLU A 23 -1.32 -18.68 1.88
CA GLU A 23 -0.31 -19.36 2.70
C GLU A 23 -0.63 -20.86 2.79
N ARG A 24 0.36 -21.70 3.11
CA ARG A 24 0.08 -23.12 3.26
C ARG A 24 -0.69 -23.36 4.57
N LEU A 25 -1.68 -24.24 4.51
CA LEU A 25 -2.51 -24.58 5.66
C LEU A 25 -1.70 -25.12 6.85
N ASP A 26 -0.67 -25.94 6.61
CA ASP A 26 0.20 -26.48 7.67
C ASP A 26 0.89 -25.36 8.47
N TRP A 27 1.32 -24.31 7.76
CA TRP A 27 1.95 -23.15 8.38
C TRP A 27 0.97 -22.33 9.21
N LEU A 28 -0.24 -22.07 8.68
CA LEU A 28 -1.28 -21.32 9.40
C LEU A 28 -1.71 -22.04 10.68
N LEU A 29 -1.96 -23.35 10.59
CA LEU A 29 -2.31 -24.19 11.74
C LEU A 29 -1.23 -24.11 12.83
N ALA A 30 0.05 -24.10 12.45
CA ALA A 30 1.17 -23.99 13.39
C ALA A 30 1.31 -22.61 14.06
N GLN A 31 0.62 -21.57 13.56
CA GLN A 31 0.65 -20.25 14.19
C GLN A 31 -0.39 -20.10 15.30
N LEU A 32 -1.54 -20.79 15.21
CA LEU A 32 -2.67 -20.62 16.13
C LEU A 32 -2.31 -20.78 17.62
N PRO A 33 -1.53 -21.80 18.03
CA PRO A 33 -1.12 -21.91 19.44
C PRO A 33 -0.34 -20.69 19.92
N ARG A 34 0.48 -20.08 19.06
CA ARG A 34 1.29 -18.90 19.41
C ARG A 34 0.42 -17.67 19.63
N TYR A 35 -0.57 -17.44 18.75
CA TYR A 35 -1.51 -16.34 18.92
C TYR A 35 -2.34 -16.52 20.20
N ALA A 36 -2.76 -17.75 20.51
CA ALA A 36 -3.44 -18.07 21.76
C ALA A 36 -2.55 -17.80 23.00
N ASP A 37 -1.29 -18.24 22.98
CA ASP A 37 -0.31 -17.96 24.04
C ASP A 37 -0.07 -16.44 24.23
N TRP A 38 -0.20 -15.67 23.14
CA TRP A 38 -0.11 -14.22 23.19
C TRP A 38 -1.41 -13.55 23.64
N GLY A 39 -2.47 -14.32 23.91
CA GLY A 39 -3.75 -13.83 24.39
C GLY A 39 -4.69 -13.30 23.30
N TYR A 40 -4.40 -13.51 22.02
CA TYR A 40 -5.37 -13.25 20.96
C TYR A 40 -6.55 -14.23 21.07
N ASN A 41 -7.77 -13.75 20.85
CA ASN A 41 -8.99 -14.54 20.99
C ASN A 41 -9.96 -14.43 19.80
N GLU A 42 -9.57 -13.71 18.74
CA GLU A 42 -10.36 -13.58 17.53
C GLU A 42 -9.44 -13.46 16.29
N LEU A 43 -9.78 -14.18 15.23
CA LEU A 43 -9.07 -14.22 13.95
C LEU A 43 -9.99 -13.73 12.84
N HIS A 44 -9.56 -12.71 12.13
CA HIS A 44 -10.21 -12.24 10.91
C HIS A 44 -9.53 -12.81 9.68
N LEU A 45 -10.33 -13.39 8.78
CA LEU A 45 -9.83 -14.02 7.56
C LEU A 45 -10.30 -13.21 6.36
N HIS A 46 -9.37 -12.50 5.71
CA HIS A 46 -9.63 -11.75 4.48
C HIS A 46 -9.38 -12.66 3.27
N LEU A 47 -10.47 -13.02 2.57
CA LEU A 47 -10.48 -14.18 1.67
C LEU A 47 -10.67 -13.84 0.19
N GLU A 48 -11.62 -12.98 -0.16
CA GLU A 48 -12.02 -12.74 -1.57
C GLU A 48 -12.21 -14.06 -2.34
N ASP A 49 -11.40 -14.34 -3.37
CA ASP A 49 -11.44 -15.58 -4.15
C ASP A 49 -10.52 -16.69 -3.64
N ALA A 50 -9.82 -16.50 -2.52
CA ALA A 50 -8.86 -17.46 -1.96
C ALA A 50 -9.50 -18.65 -1.22
N VAL A 51 -10.82 -18.81 -1.30
CA VAL A 51 -11.57 -19.94 -0.75
C VAL A 51 -12.64 -20.40 -1.75
N GLU A 52 -12.96 -21.69 -1.74
CA GLU A 52 -14.09 -22.22 -2.48
C GLU A 52 -15.43 -21.72 -1.91
N TYR A 53 -16.30 -21.24 -2.81
CA TYR A 53 -17.70 -20.97 -2.52
C TYR A 53 -18.56 -22.00 -3.26
N PRO A 54 -19.05 -23.07 -2.60
CA PRO A 54 -19.87 -24.10 -3.23
C PRO A 54 -21.06 -23.56 -4.05
N ARG A 55 -21.66 -22.43 -3.62
CA ARG A 55 -22.78 -21.79 -4.33
C ARG A 55 -22.37 -20.91 -5.51
N LEU A 56 -21.07 -20.58 -5.62
CA LEU A 56 -20.48 -19.76 -6.68
C LEU A 56 -19.10 -20.35 -7.10
N PRO A 57 -19.08 -21.59 -7.64
CA PRO A 57 -17.82 -22.34 -7.83
C PRO A 57 -16.83 -21.67 -8.80
N ALA A 58 -17.31 -20.82 -9.71
CA ALA A 58 -16.45 -20.09 -10.66
C ALA A 58 -15.64 -18.94 -10.03
N VAL A 59 -15.96 -18.51 -8.80
CA VAL A 59 -15.30 -17.38 -8.14
C VAL A 59 -13.89 -17.75 -7.67
N ALA A 60 -13.73 -18.95 -7.12
CA ALA A 60 -12.50 -19.38 -6.48
C ALA A 60 -11.32 -19.37 -7.46
N ARG A 61 -10.17 -18.84 -7.01
CA ARG A 61 -8.92 -18.94 -7.78
C ARG A 61 -8.37 -20.36 -7.72
N ARG A 62 -7.49 -20.71 -8.67
CA ARG A 62 -6.96 -22.07 -8.84
C ARG A 62 -6.30 -22.66 -7.59
N ASP A 63 -5.65 -21.82 -6.79
CA ASP A 63 -4.93 -22.19 -5.56
C ASP A 63 -5.70 -21.80 -4.29
N ALA A 64 -7.01 -21.56 -4.39
CA ALA A 64 -7.88 -21.32 -3.24
C ALA A 64 -7.86 -22.50 -2.25
N TYR A 65 -8.14 -22.22 -0.97
CA TYR A 65 -8.42 -23.29 -0.02
C TYR A 65 -9.71 -23.99 -0.41
N SER A 66 -9.69 -25.31 -0.36
CA SER A 66 -10.93 -26.05 -0.44
C SER A 66 -11.82 -25.78 0.76
N TYR A 67 -13.14 -25.94 0.61
CA TYR A 67 -14.08 -25.74 1.70
C TYR A 67 -13.71 -26.57 2.95
N LYS A 68 -13.20 -27.80 2.73
CA LYS A 68 -12.68 -28.69 3.79
C LYS A 68 -11.38 -28.18 4.44
N GLN A 69 -10.46 -27.63 3.65
CA GLN A 69 -9.23 -27.03 4.19
C GLN A 69 -9.56 -25.82 5.06
N PHE A 70 -10.50 -25.00 4.61
CA PHE A 70 -10.96 -23.83 5.36
C PHE A 70 -11.67 -24.23 6.65
N ALA A 71 -12.57 -25.22 6.62
CA ALA A 71 -13.18 -25.80 7.82
C ALA A 71 -12.13 -26.27 8.85
N ARG A 72 -11.10 -27.00 8.38
CA ARG A 72 -10.02 -27.46 9.26
C ARG A 72 -9.26 -26.31 9.93
N LEU A 73 -9.06 -25.19 9.24
CA LEU A 73 -8.42 -24.00 9.82
C LEU A 73 -9.29 -23.39 10.93
N VAL A 74 -10.59 -23.24 10.66
CA VAL A 74 -11.56 -22.65 11.59
C VAL A 74 -11.74 -23.52 12.83
N ASP A 75 -11.84 -24.84 12.66
CA ASP A 75 -11.93 -25.80 13.76
C ASP A 75 -10.68 -25.74 14.65
N ALA A 76 -9.50 -25.64 14.03
CA ALA A 76 -8.26 -25.53 14.78
C ALA A 76 -8.17 -24.22 15.57
N ALA A 77 -8.58 -23.09 15.00
CA ALA A 77 -8.61 -21.81 15.71
C ALA A 77 -9.55 -21.89 16.92
N THR A 78 -10.75 -22.44 16.72
CA THR A 78 -11.76 -22.61 17.78
C THR A 78 -11.26 -23.49 18.92
N ARG A 79 -10.55 -24.59 18.63
CA ARG A 79 -9.93 -25.45 19.67
C ARG A 79 -8.87 -24.74 20.51
N HIS A 80 -8.26 -23.67 19.99
CA HIS A 80 -7.32 -22.82 20.71
C HIS A 80 -8.00 -21.62 21.40
N GLY A 81 -9.33 -21.58 21.46
CA GLY A 81 -10.07 -20.47 22.05
C GLY A 81 -10.05 -19.19 21.20
N ILE A 82 -9.72 -19.30 19.92
CA ILE A 82 -9.72 -18.20 18.96
C ILE A 82 -11.00 -18.27 18.11
N GLY A 83 -11.90 -17.33 18.30
CA GLY A 83 -13.09 -17.19 17.45
C GLY A 83 -12.72 -16.71 16.04
N VAL A 84 -13.52 -17.04 15.04
CA VAL A 84 -13.25 -16.67 13.64
C VAL A 84 -14.33 -15.72 13.10
N VAL A 85 -13.87 -14.73 12.34
CA VAL A 85 -14.69 -13.74 11.62
C VAL A 85 -14.22 -13.72 10.15
N PRO A 86 -14.93 -14.38 9.24
CA PRO A 86 -14.69 -14.20 7.80
C PRO A 86 -14.96 -12.75 7.37
N ILE A 87 -14.08 -12.21 6.52
CA ILE A 87 -14.29 -10.95 5.80
C ILE A 87 -14.72 -11.29 4.36
N VAL A 88 -15.96 -10.91 4.03
CA VAL A 88 -16.59 -11.09 2.72
C VAL A 88 -16.86 -9.69 2.17
N ASN A 89 -16.06 -9.25 1.19
CA ASN A 89 -16.21 -7.92 0.60
C ASN A 89 -17.47 -7.86 -0.29
N LEU A 90 -18.40 -6.96 0.03
CA LEU A 90 -19.71 -6.86 -0.64
C LEU A 90 -20.03 -5.44 -1.17
N LEU A 91 -18.99 -4.67 -1.49
CA LEU A 91 -19.11 -3.42 -2.24
C LEU A 91 -17.81 -3.06 -2.98
N GLY A 92 -16.87 -2.38 -2.31
CA GLY A 92 -15.48 -2.27 -2.76
C GLY A 92 -14.76 -3.62 -2.65
N HIS A 93 -13.57 -3.73 -3.26
CA HIS A 93 -12.79 -4.97 -3.32
C HIS A 93 -13.56 -6.19 -3.85
N THR A 94 -14.48 -6.00 -4.80
CA THR A 94 -15.27 -7.07 -5.42
C THR A 94 -14.81 -7.43 -6.84
N GLN A 95 -13.59 -7.06 -7.22
CA GLN A 95 -13.01 -7.46 -8.52
C GLN A 95 -12.92 -8.99 -8.65
N TYR A 96 -12.79 -9.69 -7.52
CA TYR A 96 -12.83 -11.15 -7.46
C TYR A 96 -14.16 -11.77 -7.90
N LEU A 97 -15.26 -11.00 -7.88
CA LEU A 97 -16.54 -11.39 -8.49
C LEU A 97 -16.60 -10.97 -9.96
N ILE A 98 -16.25 -9.71 -10.26
CA ILE A 98 -16.38 -9.10 -11.60
C ILE A 98 -15.46 -9.74 -12.65
N LYS A 99 -14.36 -10.38 -12.21
CA LYS A 99 -13.50 -11.18 -13.09
C LYS A 99 -14.28 -12.33 -13.76
N VAL A 100 -15.29 -12.88 -13.08
CA VAL A 100 -16.13 -13.98 -13.56
C VAL A 100 -17.12 -13.42 -14.60
N PRO A 101 -17.09 -13.89 -15.87
CA PRO A 101 -17.94 -13.34 -16.93
C PRO A 101 -19.43 -13.24 -16.58
N GLU A 102 -19.99 -14.27 -15.93
CA GLU A 102 -21.41 -14.39 -15.57
C GLU A 102 -21.85 -13.45 -14.44
N LEU A 103 -20.87 -12.89 -13.69
CA LEU A 103 -21.08 -11.92 -12.62
C LEU A 103 -20.59 -10.52 -13.02
N ARG A 104 -20.02 -10.34 -14.22
CA ARG A 104 -19.44 -9.06 -14.65
C ARG A 104 -20.49 -7.96 -14.73
N ASP A 105 -21.73 -8.31 -15.08
CA ASP A 105 -22.85 -7.36 -15.12
C ASP A 105 -23.20 -6.79 -13.73
N LEU A 106 -22.73 -7.39 -12.63
CA LEU A 106 -22.87 -6.77 -11.31
C LEU A 106 -22.09 -5.46 -11.17
N ASN A 107 -21.13 -5.16 -12.06
CA ASN A 107 -20.23 -4.03 -11.92
C ASN A 107 -21.01 -2.68 -11.85
N GLU A 108 -20.51 -1.74 -11.08
CA GLU A 108 -21.00 -0.36 -10.97
C GLU A 108 -20.55 0.46 -12.19
N LEU A 109 -19.41 0.08 -12.80
CA LEU A 109 -18.86 0.74 -13.98
C LEU A 109 -19.40 0.16 -15.30
N ARG A 110 -19.68 1.06 -16.24
CA ARG A 110 -20.20 0.78 -17.58
C ARG A 110 -19.38 1.52 -18.63
N ALA A 111 -19.17 0.87 -19.79
CA ALA A 111 -18.67 1.52 -20.99
C ALA A 111 -19.75 2.45 -21.60
N PRO A 112 -19.38 3.32 -22.56
CA PRO A 112 -20.35 4.21 -23.22
C PRO A 112 -21.52 3.48 -23.91
N ASP A 113 -21.30 2.25 -24.39
CA ASP A 113 -22.32 1.40 -25.00
C ASP A 113 -23.22 0.68 -23.97
N GLY A 114 -23.00 0.91 -22.67
CA GLY A 114 -23.74 0.28 -21.58
C GLY A 114 -23.24 -1.10 -21.17
N SER A 115 -22.17 -1.63 -21.78
CA SER A 115 -21.58 -2.91 -21.39
C SER A 115 -20.79 -2.80 -20.06
N PRO A 116 -20.72 -3.87 -19.25
CA PRO A 116 -19.98 -3.83 -17.99
C PRO A 116 -18.47 -3.87 -18.20
N LEU A 117 -17.74 -3.02 -17.47
CA LEU A 117 -16.26 -3.01 -17.53
C LEU A 117 -15.66 -4.23 -16.80
N PRO A 118 -14.43 -4.66 -17.16
CA PRO A 118 -13.77 -5.81 -16.54
C PRO A 118 -13.20 -5.53 -15.13
N ALA A 119 -13.15 -4.26 -14.72
CA ALA A 119 -12.69 -3.83 -13.42
C ALA A 119 -13.68 -2.82 -12.82
N GLY A 120 -13.70 -2.72 -11.50
CA GLY A 120 -14.61 -1.85 -10.78
C GLY A 120 -15.04 -2.46 -9.46
N GLN A 121 -16.26 -2.18 -9.06
CA GLN A 121 -16.88 -2.65 -7.82
C GLN A 121 -18.34 -3.04 -8.12
N ILE A 122 -19.03 -3.81 -7.28
CA ILE A 122 -20.42 -4.17 -7.58
C ILE A 122 -21.39 -3.00 -7.36
N CYS A 123 -22.51 -3.04 -8.09
CA CYS A 123 -23.62 -2.10 -7.99
C CYS A 123 -24.59 -2.50 -6.86
N PRO A 124 -24.82 -1.63 -5.85
CA PRO A 124 -25.75 -1.92 -4.75
C PRO A 124 -27.19 -2.24 -5.17
N LEU A 125 -27.62 -1.75 -6.33
CA LEU A 125 -28.99 -1.86 -6.83
C LEU A 125 -29.15 -2.84 -7.99
N HIS A 126 -28.07 -3.50 -8.42
CA HIS A 126 -28.21 -4.52 -9.45
C HIS A 126 -29.10 -5.67 -8.92
N PRO A 127 -30.10 -6.16 -9.68
CA PRO A 127 -31.12 -7.10 -9.18
C PRO A 127 -30.55 -8.38 -8.56
N ARG A 128 -29.39 -8.84 -9.04
CA ARG A 128 -28.70 -10.05 -8.56
C ARG A 128 -27.71 -9.81 -7.40
N THR A 129 -27.46 -8.56 -6.99
CA THR A 129 -26.45 -8.25 -5.97
C THR A 129 -26.75 -8.93 -4.63
N LEU A 130 -28.00 -8.84 -4.16
CA LEU A 130 -28.38 -9.47 -2.88
C LEU A 130 -28.38 -11.00 -2.96
N GLU A 131 -28.80 -11.57 -4.09
CA GLU A 131 -28.74 -13.02 -4.32
C GLU A 131 -27.31 -13.55 -4.22
N VAL A 132 -26.35 -12.85 -4.85
CA VAL A 132 -24.92 -13.20 -4.82
C VAL A 132 -24.34 -13.01 -3.42
N ALA A 133 -24.69 -11.91 -2.75
CA ALA A 133 -24.28 -11.67 -1.36
C ALA A 133 -24.80 -12.77 -0.42
N GLU A 134 -26.07 -13.17 -0.54
CA GLU A 134 -26.67 -14.24 0.25
C GLU A 134 -25.95 -15.57 0.01
N LYS A 135 -25.62 -15.92 -1.24
CA LYS A 135 -24.86 -17.13 -1.56
C LYS A 135 -23.49 -17.15 -0.88
N LEU A 136 -22.74 -16.06 -0.96
CA LEU A 136 -21.43 -15.93 -0.30
C LEU A 136 -21.55 -16.03 1.22
N LEU A 137 -22.52 -15.33 1.80
CA LEU A 137 -22.75 -15.32 3.25
C LEU A 137 -23.23 -16.69 3.76
N ARG A 138 -24.06 -17.41 3.02
CA ARG A 138 -24.48 -18.79 3.36
C ARG A 138 -23.30 -19.76 3.37
N ASP A 139 -22.39 -19.64 2.40
CA ASP A 139 -21.19 -20.47 2.35
C ASP A 139 -20.22 -20.13 3.49
N MET A 140 -20.18 -18.87 3.94
CA MET A 140 -19.30 -18.44 5.03
C MET A 140 -19.89 -18.56 6.44
N ALA A 141 -21.21 -18.64 6.57
CA ALA A 141 -21.91 -18.70 7.87
C ALA A 141 -21.40 -19.80 8.81
N PRO A 142 -21.14 -21.05 8.35
CA PRO A 142 -20.61 -22.11 9.22
C PRO A 142 -19.23 -21.79 9.82
N PHE A 143 -18.50 -20.84 9.25
CA PHE A 143 -17.16 -20.45 9.68
C PHE A 143 -17.14 -19.22 10.59
N CYS A 144 -18.29 -18.59 10.83
CA CYS A 144 -18.45 -17.42 11.67
C CYS A 144 -18.61 -17.82 13.15
N THR A 145 -17.56 -18.36 13.79
CA THR A 145 -17.68 -18.96 15.14
C THR A 145 -17.90 -17.94 16.26
N THR A 146 -17.80 -16.64 15.96
CA THR A 146 -18.16 -15.54 16.87
C THR A 146 -19.60 -15.04 16.70
N GLY A 147 -20.37 -15.64 15.78
CA GLY A 147 -21.69 -15.17 15.37
C GLY A 147 -21.63 -13.82 14.63
N LYS A 148 -20.49 -13.49 14.02
CA LYS A 148 -20.22 -12.21 13.34
C LYS A 148 -19.58 -12.47 11.97
N VAL A 149 -20.01 -11.73 10.96
CA VAL A 149 -19.39 -11.68 9.62
C VAL A 149 -19.04 -10.23 9.27
N HIS A 150 -17.88 -10.04 8.66
CA HIS A 150 -17.44 -8.72 8.21
C HIS A 150 -17.75 -8.54 6.72
N LEU A 151 -18.56 -7.54 6.39
CA LEU A 151 -19.12 -7.30 5.04
C LEU A 151 -18.18 -6.48 4.12
N GLY A 152 -17.02 -6.08 4.65
CA GLY A 152 -16.05 -5.23 3.94
C GLY A 152 -16.58 -3.79 3.84
N LEU A 153 -16.93 -3.39 2.61
CA LEU A 153 -17.52 -2.09 2.22
C LEU A 153 -16.55 -0.90 2.15
N ASP A 154 -15.26 -1.15 2.33
CA ASP A 154 -14.20 -0.16 2.25
C ASP A 154 -13.94 0.33 0.81
N GLU A 155 -13.26 1.47 0.70
CA GLU A 155 -12.63 1.98 -0.54
C GLU A 155 -13.56 1.96 -1.77
N SER A 156 -14.85 2.23 -1.54
CA SER A 156 -15.92 2.11 -2.53
C SER A 156 -16.02 3.36 -3.41
N PHE A 157 -14.89 3.78 -4.00
CA PHE A 157 -14.74 5.04 -4.72
C PHE A 157 -15.47 5.12 -6.08
N HIS A 158 -15.93 3.98 -6.62
CA HIS A 158 -16.77 3.95 -7.82
C HIS A 158 -18.27 4.01 -7.51
N LEU A 159 -18.68 4.14 -6.25
CA LEU A 159 -20.09 4.19 -5.87
C LEU A 159 -20.84 5.34 -6.58
N GLY A 160 -22.00 5.03 -7.16
CA GLY A 160 -22.85 6.01 -7.82
C GLY A 160 -22.60 6.20 -9.33
N ARG A 161 -21.85 5.31 -9.97
CA ARG A 161 -21.57 5.35 -11.43
C ARG A 161 -22.52 4.51 -12.26
N HIS A 162 -23.27 3.58 -11.66
CA HIS A 162 -24.27 2.80 -12.39
C HIS A 162 -25.54 3.65 -12.60
N PRO A 163 -26.26 3.54 -13.74
CA PRO A 163 -27.51 4.28 -13.96
C PRO A 163 -28.55 4.11 -12.84
N LEU A 164 -28.68 2.90 -12.28
CA LEU A 164 -29.58 2.64 -11.14
C LEU A 164 -29.14 3.42 -9.90
N SER A 165 -27.85 3.37 -9.56
CA SER A 165 -27.29 4.09 -8.42
C SER A 165 -27.44 5.60 -8.59
N ARG A 166 -27.16 6.14 -9.79
CA ARG A 166 -27.35 7.57 -10.10
C ARG A 166 -28.79 8.04 -9.86
N ARG A 167 -29.78 7.24 -10.25
CA ARG A 167 -31.20 7.55 -10.04
C ARG A 167 -31.53 7.62 -8.55
N GLU A 168 -31.21 6.58 -7.78
CA GLU A 168 -31.48 6.61 -6.32
C GLU A 168 -30.71 7.74 -5.63
N ILE A 169 -29.46 7.99 -6.00
CA ILE A 169 -28.65 9.07 -5.40
C ILE A 169 -29.24 10.45 -5.69
N ALA A 170 -29.80 10.68 -6.88
CA ALA A 170 -30.48 11.93 -7.19
C ALA A 170 -31.70 12.17 -6.27
N ASP A 171 -32.38 11.09 -5.87
CA ASP A 171 -33.59 11.15 -5.05
C ASP A 171 -33.28 11.27 -3.54
N VAL A 172 -32.31 10.49 -3.03
CA VAL A 172 -32.08 10.35 -1.57
C VAL A 172 -30.68 10.73 -1.09
N GLY A 173 -29.77 11.05 -2.01
CA GLY A 173 -28.38 11.38 -1.72
C GLY A 173 -27.47 10.16 -1.51
N LEU A 174 -26.16 10.38 -1.70
CA LEU A 174 -25.14 9.32 -1.66
C LEU A 174 -25.01 8.63 -0.29
N ALA A 175 -25.12 9.40 0.80
CA ALA A 175 -25.04 8.87 2.15
C ALA A 175 -26.19 7.87 2.44
N THR A 176 -27.41 8.23 2.06
CA THR A 176 -28.59 7.36 2.20
C THR A 176 -28.52 6.15 1.28
N HIS A 177 -28.04 6.32 0.04
CA HIS A 177 -27.80 5.20 -0.89
C HIS A 177 -26.83 4.17 -0.30
N PHE A 178 -25.70 4.63 0.26
CA PHE A 178 -24.75 3.77 0.96
C PHE A 178 -25.39 3.08 2.17
N ALA A 179 -26.05 3.84 3.05
CA ALA A 179 -26.69 3.29 4.25
C ALA A 179 -27.77 2.24 3.92
N ARG A 180 -28.58 2.45 2.88
CA ARG A 180 -29.57 1.47 2.40
C ARG A 180 -28.92 0.17 1.93
N HIS A 181 -27.76 0.24 1.28
CA HIS A 181 -27.00 -0.97 0.93
C HIS A 181 -26.53 -1.72 2.18
N VAL A 182 -25.99 -1.02 3.17
CA VAL A 182 -25.60 -1.62 4.46
C VAL A 182 -26.80 -2.29 5.13
N GLN A 183 -27.96 -1.63 5.17
CA GLN A 183 -29.19 -2.18 5.75
C GLN A 183 -29.65 -3.46 5.05
N ARG A 184 -29.62 -3.50 3.71
CA ARG A 184 -29.99 -4.70 2.94
C ARG A 184 -29.04 -5.86 3.23
N LEU A 185 -27.73 -5.63 3.23
CA LEU A 185 -26.75 -6.68 3.57
C LEU A 185 -26.84 -7.13 5.03
N HIS A 186 -27.13 -6.19 5.94
CA HIS A 186 -27.35 -6.48 7.34
C HIS A 186 -28.56 -7.39 7.55
N ALA A 187 -29.68 -7.14 6.85
CA ALA A 187 -30.85 -8.01 6.89
C ALA A 187 -30.54 -9.42 6.36
N VAL A 188 -29.74 -9.54 5.29
CA VAL A 188 -29.29 -10.84 4.77
C VAL A 188 -28.47 -11.59 5.82
N ALA A 189 -27.48 -10.94 6.45
CA ALA A 189 -26.67 -11.54 7.50
C ALA A 189 -27.52 -11.96 8.72
N ALA A 190 -28.47 -11.11 9.14
CA ALA A 190 -29.38 -11.40 10.25
C ALA A 190 -30.27 -12.62 9.96
N SER A 191 -30.73 -12.80 8.72
CA SER A 191 -31.51 -14.00 8.33
C SER A 191 -30.71 -15.31 8.42
N LEU A 192 -29.38 -15.22 8.48
CA LEU A 192 -28.46 -16.33 8.71
C LEU A 192 -28.02 -16.45 10.18
N GLY A 193 -28.61 -15.65 11.08
CA GLY A 193 -28.25 -15.62 12.50
C GLY A 193 -26.91 -14.93 12.80
N LEU A 194 -26.42 -14.07 11.90
CA LEU A 194 -25.13 -13.41 12.03
C LEU A 194 -25.28 -11.91 12.32
N ARG A 195 -24.44 -11.41 13.23
CA ARG A 195 -24.21 -9.96 13.39
C ARG A 195 -23.30 -9.46 12.29
N SER A 196 -23.54 -8.24 11.82
CA SER A 196 -22.75 -7.63 10.75
C SER A 196 -21.62 -6.75 11.30
N ALA A 197 -20.53 -6.72 10.54
CA ALA A 197 -19.42 -5.79 10.72
C ALA A 197 -19.06 -5.12 9.39
N MET A 198 -18.48 -3.93 9.42
CA MET A 198 -17.96 -3.24 8.23
C MET A 198 -16.72 -2.41 8.55
N TRP A 199 -15.91 -2.15 7.52
CA TRP A 199 -14.89 -1.11 7.58
C TRP A 199 -15.57 0.27 7.60
N ALA A 200 -15.05 1.19 8.40
CA ALA A 200 -15.69 2.48 8.67
C ALA A 200 -15.16 3.63 7.80
N ASP A 201 -14.21 3.39 6.89
CA ASP A 201 -13.53 4.44 6.11
C ASP A 201 -14.47 5.26 5.24
N MET A 202 -15.48 4.62 4.63
CA MET A 202 -16.48 5.34 3.83
C MET A 202 -17.23 6.42 4.63
N LEU A 203 -17.31 6.28 5.96
CA LEU A 203 -18.01 7.21 6.84
C LEU A 203 -17.22 8.50 7.11
N TYR A 204 -15.92 8.54 6.82
CA TYR A 204 -15.19 9.82 6.75
C TYR A 204 -15.74 10.71 5.63
N PHE A 205 -16.19 10.10 4.53
CA PHE A 205 -16.70 10.79 3.35
C PHE A 205 -18.21 11.00 3.41
N LEU A 206 -18.92 10.08 4.07
CA LEU A 206 -20.38 10.02 4.16
C LEU A 206 -20.85 10.04 5.64
N PRO A 207 -20.52 11.07 6.44
CA PRO A 207 -20.88 11.11 7.85
C PRO A 207 -22.41 11.07 8.08
N ASP A 208 -23.19 11.60 7.14
CA ASP A 208 -24.66 11.61 7.20
C ASP A 208 -25.28 10.20 7.02
N ALA A 209 -24.48 9.19 6.67
CA ALA A 209 -24.91 7.80 6.66
C ALA A 209 -24.98 7.22 8.08
N ILE A 210 -24.16 7.72 9.02
CA ILE A 210 -24.01 7.16 10.37
C ILE A 210 -25.35 7.04 11.11
N PRO A 211 -26.23 8.08 11.15
CA PRO A 211 -27.52 7.97 11.83
C PRO A 211 -28.43 6.87 11.26
N GLN A 212 -28.23 6.50 10.00
CA GLN A 212 -29.08 5.56 9.25
C GLN A 212 -28.58 4.11 9.33
N LEU A 213 -27.38 3.86 9.86
CA LEU A 213 -26.83 2.51 9.98
C LEU A 213 -27.62 1.67 11.00
N PRO A 214 -27.65 0.33 10.87
CA PRO A 214 -28.19 -0.56 11.91
C PRO A 214 -27.50 -0.36 13.27
N ALA A 215 -28.26 -0.42 14.36
CA ALA A 215 -27.78 -0.05 15.70
C ALA A 215 -26.78 -1.06 16.29
N ASP A 216 -26.91 -2.33 15.91
CA ASP A 216 -26.11 -3.47 16.38
C ASP A 216 -24.93 -3.80 15.44
N LEU A 217 -24.67 -2.93 14.45
CA LEU A 217 -23.53 -3.04 13.55
C LEU A 217 -22.21 -2.79 14.29
N THR A 218 -21.16 -3.54 13.92
CA THR A 218 -19.79 -3.28 14.40
C THR A 218 -19.00 -2.52 13.34
N ALA A 219 -18.45 -1.35 13.70
CA ALA A 219 -17.62 -0.52 12.83
C ALA A 219 -16.12 -0.71 13.12
N TYR A 220 -15.34 -0.93 12.07
CA TYR A 220 -13.89 -1.13 12.12
C TYR A 220 -13.18 0.08 11.52
N GLU A 221 -12.62 0.93 12.38
CA GLU A 221 -11.91 2.14 11.97
C GLU A 221 -10.43 1.83 11.77
N TRP A 222 -9.95 1.99 10.53
CA TRP A 222 -8.56 1.73 10.18
C TRP A 222 -7.82 3.02 9.83
N PHE A 223 -6.56 3.08 10.28
CA PHE A 223 -5.59 4.09 9.92
C PHE A 223 -4.20 3.58 10.29
N TYR A 224 -3.28 3.59 9.33
CA TYR A 224 -2.02 2.84 9.45
C TYR A 224 -0.81 3.71 9.80
N HIS A 225 -1.04 4.94 10.27
CA HIS A 225 0.01 5.81 10.78
C HIS A 225 -0.22 6.16 12.25
N ALA A 226 0.83 6.61 12.93
CA ALA A 226 0.69 7.13 14.28
C ALA A 226 -0.14 8.42 14.27
N PHE A 227 -1.00 8.57 15.28
CA PHE A 227 -1.84 9.75 15.47
C PHE A 227 -1.96 10.08 16.95
N ARG A 228 -2.42 11.30 17.27
CA ARG A 228 -2.51 11.78 18.64
C ARG A 228 -3.92 11.70 19.20
N ARG A 229 -4.89 12.37 18.56
CA ARG A 229 -6.27 12.47 19.05
C ARG A 229 -7.22 11.62 18.22
N TRP A 230 -7.23 11.84 16.91
CA TRP A 230 -8.07 11.16 15.95
C TRP A 230 -7.24 10.65 14.79
N PRO A 231 -7.65 9.55 14.14
CA PRO A 231 -7.12 9.18 12.84
C PRO A 231 -7.22 10.32 11.83
N ARG A 232 -6.43 10.20 10.76
CA ARG A 232 -6.35 11.19 9.70
C ARG A 232 -6.81 10.61 8.39
N VAL A 233 -7.35 11.45 7.52
CA VAL A 233 -7.87 11.04 6.22
C VAL A 233 -6.95 11.55 5.13
N GLU A 234 -6.25 10.65 4.45
CA GLU A 234 -5.32 10.97 3.35
C GLU A 234 -5.97 11.87 2.28
N LEU A 235 -7.21 11.53 1.90
CA LEU A 235 -7.99 12.26 0.89
C LEU A 235 -8.43 13.66 1.34
N PHE A 236 -8.33 13.97 2.64
CA PHE A 236 -8.53 15.33 3.19
C PHE A 236 -7.21 15.97 3.59
N ASN A 237 -6.14 15.68 2.83
CA ASN A 237 -4.79 16.11 3.13
C ASN A 237 -4.35 15.77 4.57
N PHE A 238 -4.61 14.52 4.98
CA PHE A 238 -4.30 14.01 6.31
C PHE A 238 -4.87 14.88 7.46
N ALA A 239 -6.00 15.56 7.25
CA ALA A 239 -6.72 16.23 8.33
C ALA A 239 -7.21 15.20 9.37
N GLU A 240 -7.19 15.59 10.65
CA GLU A 240 -7.81 14.78 11.72
C GLU A 240 -9.33 14.80 11.57
N THR A 241 -9.95 13.62 11.64
CA THR A 241 -11.41 13.47 11.49
C THR A 241 -11.94 12.52 12.55
N ASP A 242 -13.01 12.92 13.25
CA ASP A 242 -13.66 12.11 14.28
C ASP A 242 -14.94 11.48 13.73
N ILE A 243 -14.91 10.18 13.47
CA ILE A 243 -16.11 9.38 13.19
C ILE A 243 -16.50 8.48 14.37
N ALA A 244 -15.59 8.22 15.29
CA ALA A 244 -15.85 7.38 16.45
C ALA A 244 -16.89 7.96 17.40
N THR A 245 -16.91 9.28 17.61
CA THR A 245 -17.92 9.94 18.45
C THR A 245 -19.35 9.75 17.91
N PRO A 246 -19.66 10.11 16.65
CA PRO A 246 -21.01 9.89 16.11
C PRO A 246 -21.37 8.40 16.00
N LEU A 247 -20.42 7.50 15.69
CA LEU A 247 -20.66 6.05 15.69
C LEU A 247 -21.11 5.55 17.07
N ARG A 248 -20.44 5.99 18.14
CA ARG A 248 -20.81 5.65 19.52
C ARG A 248 -22.13 6.25 19.93
N ALA A 249 -22.42 7.49 19.51
CA ALA A 249 -23.71 8.12 19.77
C ALA A 249 -24.87 7.36 19.10
N ARG A 250 -24.61 6.73 17.95
CA ARG A 250 -25.57 5.84 17.27
C ARG A 250 -25.73 4.47 17.94
N GLY A 251 -24.80 4.08 18.82
CA GLY A 251 -24.81 2.81 19.55
C GLY A 251 -23.94 1.70 18.93
N LEU A 252 -23.14 2.00 17.91
CA LEU A 252 -22.33 0.99 17.23
C LEU A 252 -21.14 0.56 18.09
N SER A 253 -20.84 -0.74 18.03
CA SER A 253 -19.57 -1.28 18.53
C SER A 253 -18.40 -0.81 17.67
N LEU A 254 -17.26 -0.55 18.31
CA LEU A 254 -16.06 -0.06 17.62
C LEU A 254 -14.88 -1.02 17.73
N TYR A 255 -14.11 -1.13 16.64
CA TYR A 255 -12.78 -1.72 16.58
C TYR A 255 -11.79 -0.68 16.08
N GLY A 256 -10.63 -0.60 16.73
CA GLY A 256 -9.47 0.12 16.19
C GLY A 256 -8.58 -0.83 15.39
N CYS A 257 -8.10 -0.39 14.23
CA CYS A 257 -7.40 -1.28 13.29
C CYS A 257 -6.00 -0.75 12.91
N PRO A 258 -4.95 -1.00 13.74
CA PRO A 258 -3.56 -0.79 13.36
C PRO A 258 -3.09 -1.85 12.37
N MET A 259 -1.96 -1.60 11.68
CA MET A 259 -1.33 -2.57 10.77
C MET A 259 -0.02 -3.13 11.34
N ASN A 260 0.24 -4.44 11.20
CA ASN A 260 1.50 -5.09 11.60
C ASN A 260 2.59 -5.12 10.52
N GLY A 261 2.17 -4.89 9.27
CA GLY A 261 2.93 -5.27 8.09
C GLY A 261 3.56 -4.12 7.34
N ALA A 262 3.76 -4.34 6.05
CA ALA A 262 4.37 -3.39 5.16
C ALA A 262 3.36 -2.98 4.09
N ALA A 263 3.50 -1.77 3.55
CA ALA A 263 2.62 -1.32 2.48
C ALA A 263 3.14 -1.85 1.14
N ARG A 264 2.35 -2.71 0.48
CA ARG A 264 2.47 -3.07 -0.94
C ARG A 264 3.80 -3.66 -1.41
N TYR A 265 4.80 -2.82 -1.67
CA TYR A 265 6.11 -3.23 -2.22
C TYR A 265 7.23 -3.29 -1.18
N GLU A 266 6.94 -2.97 0.08
CA GLU A 266 7.92 -2.97 1.14
C GLU A 266 8.40 -4.40 1.49
N PRO A 267 9.71 -4.70 1.36
CA PRO A 267 10.28 -6.02 1.66
C PRO A 267 10.49 -6.29 3.16
N LEU A 268 10.23 -5.29 4.01
CA LEU A 268 10.28 -5.33 5.46
C LEU A 268 9.22 -4.38 6.02
N PRO A 269 8.59 -4.68 7.17
CA PRO A 269 7.79 -3.71 7.90
C PRO A 269 8.61 -2.46 8.27
N SER A 270 7.97 -1.29 8.31
CA SER A 270 8.50 -0.12 9.02
C SER A 270 8.26 -0.31 10.53
N PHE A 271 9.17 -1.00 11.21
CA PHE A 271 8.90 -1.54 12.54
C PHE A 271 8.55 -0.46 13.57
N THR A 272 9.27 0.67 13.53
CA THR A 272 9.03 1.82 14.40
C THR A 272 7.66 2.44 14.13
N ASP A 273 7.29 2.60 12.85
CA ASP A 273 5.99 3.19 12.51
C ASP A 273 4.83 2.28 12.88
N ARG A 274 4.97 0.96 12.68
CA ARG A 274 3.96 -0.03 13.10
C ARG A 274 3.75 0.00 14.61
N MET A 275 4.83 0.02 15.39
CA MET A 275 4.70 0.10 16.85
C MET A 275 4.07 1.42 17.33
N ALA A 276 4.44 2.55 16.72
CA ALA A 276 3.83 3.83 17.05
C ALA A 276 2.33 3.85 16.71
N ASN A 277 1.94 3.25 15.57
CA ASN A 277 0.54 3.10 15.18
C ASN A 277 -0.24 2.18 16.12
N ILE A 278 0.32 1.03 16.50
CA ILE A 278 -0.27 0.08 17.45
C ILE A 278 -0.49 0.73 18.82
N LEU A 279 0.48 1.49 19.32
CA LEU A 279 0.37 2.22 20.59
C LEU A 279 -0.70 3.32 20.52
N ALA A 280 -0.75 4.08 19.43
CA ALA A 280 -1.78 5.10 19.23
C ALA A 280 -3.18 4.49 19.25
N TRP A 281 -3.40 3.40 18.52
CA TRP A 281 -4.66 2.67 18.53
C TRP A 281 -4.97 2.05 19.88
N GLY A 282 -4.00 1.43 20.55
CA GLY A 282 -4.19 0.85 21.89
C GLY A 282 -4.62 1.89 22.93
N ALA A 283 -4.06 3.10 22.91
CA ALA A 283 -4.50 4.20 23.76
C ALA A 283 -5.90 4.71 23.35
N HIS A 284 -6.14 4.81 22.04
CA HIS A 284 -7.39 5.33 21.49
C HIS A 284 -8.59 4.44 21.79
N THR A 285 -8.47 3.13 21.56
CA THR A 285 -9.54 2.15 21.82
C THR A 285 -9.88 2.07 23.30
N ARG A 286 -8.89 2.11 24.20
CA ARG A 286 -9.12 2.23 25.65
C ARG A 286 -9.88 3.49 26.00
N ARG A 287 -9.46 4.64 25.49
CA ARG A 287 -10.14 5.94 25.73
C ARG A 287 -11.61 5.88 25.31
N LEU A 288 -11.91 5.27 24.17
CA LEU A 288 -13.27 5.14 23.65
C LEU A 288 -14.09 4.04 24.32
N GLY A 289 -13.45 3.09 25.00
CA GLY A 289 -14.11 1.85 25.45
C GLY A 289 -14.57 1.00 24.26
N ALA A 290 -13.71 0.86 23.26
CA ALA A 290 -13.97 0.05 22.06
C ALA A 290 -14.16 -1.43 22.42
N GLU A 291 -14.91 -2.15 21.59
CA GLU A 291 -15.13 -3.59 21.76
C GLU A 291 -13.85 -4.38 21.47
N GLY A 292 -13.05 -3.93 20.49
CA GLY A 292 -11.84 -4.64 20.09
C GLY A 292 -10.72 -3.80 19.50
N LEU A 293 -9.58 -4.46 19.36
CA LEU A 293 -8.45 -4.04 18.55
C LEU A 293 -8.17 -5.14 17.53
N LEU A 294 -8.21 -4.83 16.23
CA LEU A 294 -7.85 -5.75 15.16
C LEU A 294 -6.50 -5.35 14.57
N VAL A 295 -5.45 -6.12 14.86
CA VAL A 295 -4.16 -5.93 14.20
C VAL A 295 -4.26 -6.50 12.78
N THR A 296 -4.31 -5.62 11.78
CA THR A 296 -4.45 -5.98 10.38
C THR A 296 -3.10 -6.35 9.76
N SER A 297 -3.14 -7.26 8.80
CA SER A 297 -1.98 -7.69 8.03
C SER A 297 -2.36 -7.68 6.56
N TRP A 298 -1.89 -6.67 5.83
CA TRP A 298 -2.13 -6.55 4.40
C TRP A 298 -0.90 -6.94 3.58
N GLU A 299 -1.14 -7.57 2.43
CA GLU A 299 -0.15 -7.69 1.37
C GLU A 299 1.21 -8.34 1.77
N PRO A 300 1.26 -9.45 2.55
CA PRO A 300 2.53 -10.01 3.02
C PRO A 300 3.38 -10.67 1.91
N PHE A 301 2.97 -10.59 0.64
CA PHE A 301 3.51 -11.37 -0.49
C PHE A 301 4.94 -11.01 -0.93
N ARG A 302 5.54 -9.96 -0.36
CA ARG A 302 6.94 -9.56 -0.63
C ARG A 302 7.88 -9.64 0.57
N LEU A 303 7.33 -9.88 1.75
CA LEU A 303 8.10 -10.00 2.98
C LEU A 303 8.04 -11.43 3.52
N ALA A 304 8.90 -11.71 4.49
CA ALA A 304 8.77 -12.89 5.31
C ALA A 304 7.70 -12.62 6.38
N ILE A 305 6.54 -13.27 6.27
CA ILE A 305 5.37 -13.05 7.13
C ILE A 305 5.70 -13.27 8.61
N GLU A 306 6.71 -14.07 8.94
CA GLU A 306 7.15 -14.21 10.33
C GLU A 306 7.63 -12.89 10.97
N LEU A 307 8.03 -11.90 10.17
CA LEU A 307 8.40 -10.57 10.65
C LEU A 307 7.18 -9.72 11.00
N THR A 308 6.05 -9.90 10.32
CA THR A 308 4.78 -9.26 10.71
C THR A 308 4.18 -9.98 11.91
N THR A 309 4.30 -11.32 11.98
CA THR A 309 3.96 -12.09 13.18
C THR A 309 4.77 -11.65 14.42
N ALA A 310 6.02 -11.21 14.25
CA ALA A 310 6.81 -10.64 15.36
C ALA A 310 6.26 -9.29 15.84
N VAL A 311 5.63 -8.52 14.95
CA VAL A 311 4.91 -7.28 15.29
C VAL A 311 3.58 -7.59 15.99
N ASP A 312 2.85 -8.63 15.58
CA ASP A 312 1.67 -9.11 16.34
C ASP A 312 2.07 -9.53 17.76
N ALA A 313 3.14 -10.31 17.89
CA ALA A 313 3.67 -10.70 19.20
C ALA A 313 4.12 -9.49 20.05
N ALA A 314 4.50 -8.38 19.41
CA ALA A 314 4.80 -7.11 20.08
C ALA A 314 3.53 -6.37 20.50
N ALA A 315 2.51 -6.32 19.63
CA ALA A 315 1.21 -5.75 19.91
C ALA A 315 0.53 -6.40 21.11
N ALA A 316 0.74 -7.72 21.29
CA ALA A 316 0.28 -8.43 22.49
C ALA A 316 0.83 -7.87 23.81
N GLY A 317 1.95 -7.14 23.78
CA GLY A 317 2.45 -6.42 24.94
C GLY A 317 1.48 -5.38 25.50
N LEU A 318 0.53 -4.87 24.70
CA LEU A 318 -0.51 -3.95 25.16
C LEU A 318 -1.39 -4.52 26.28
N TRP A 319 -1.53 -5.85 26.35
CA TRP A 319 -2.32 -6.53 27.40
C TRP A 319 -1.51 -7.55 28.20
N LEU A 320 -0.36 -8.02 27.70
CA LEU A 320 0.53 -8.92 28.46
C LEU A 320 1.49 -8.18 29.38
N THR A 321 1.91 -6.97 28.99
CA THR A 321 2.90 -6.14 29.70
C THR A 321 2.51 -4.66 29.56
N PRO A 322 1.30 -4.26 30.03
CA PRO A 322 0.75 -2.91 29.82
C PRO A 322 1.58 -1.78 30.42
N GLU A 323 2.50 -2.10 31.33
CA GLU A 323 3.49 -1.19 31.92
C GLU A 323 4.59 -0.77 30.93
N ILE A 324 4.83 -1.54 29.87
CA ILE A 324 5.84 -1.24 28.85
C ILE A 324 5.22 -0.37 27.76
N THR A 325 5.59 0.90 27.73
CA THR A 325 5.12 1.86 26.72
C THR A 325 6.19 2.24 25.69
N ASP A 326 7.45 1.83 25.89
CA ASP A 326 8.51 2.07 24.91
C ASP A 326 8.33 1.16 23.68
N PRO A 327 8.17 1.71 22.47
CA PRO A 327 7.93 0.92 21.26
C PRO A 327 9.08 -0.03 20.93
N ARG A 328 10.33 0.33 21.26
CA ARG A 328 11.51 -0.51 20.96
C ARG A 328 11.56 -1.72 21.88
N GLU A 329 11.27 -1.55 23.16
CA GLU A 329 11.19 -2.65 24.12
C GLU A 329 10.01 -3.57 23.80
N LEU A 330 8.82 -3.04 23.49
CA LEU A 330 7.69 -3.86 23.05
C LEU A 330 8.04 -4.72 21.82
N LEU A 331 8.70 -4.12 20.83
CA LEU A 331 9.16 -4.86 19.66
C LEU A 331 10.21 -5.91 20.02
N ALA A 332 11.15 -5.59 20.91
CA ALA A 332 12.13 -6.56 21.40
C ALA A 332 11.44 -7.77 22.05
N ARG A 333 10.40 -7.55 22.88
CA ARG A 333 9.58 -8.62 23.46
C ARG A 333 8.83 -9.42 22.40
N GLY A 334 8.28 -8.77 21.37
CA GLY A 334 7.64 -9.46 20.25
C GLY A 334 8.60 -10.39 19.50
N PHE A 335 9.82 -9.94 19.22
CA PHE A 335 10.85 -10.78 18.62
C PHE A 335 11.33 -11.90 19.56
N GLU A 336 11.42 -11.68 20.88
CA GLU A 336 11.69 -12.75 21.85
C GLU A 336 10.60 -13.82 21.84
N ARG A 337 9.32 -13.40 21.84
CA ARG A 337 8.17 -14.33 21.76
C ARG A 337 8.16 -15.11 20.45
N ARG A 338 8.50 -14.46 19.33
CA ARG A 338 8.47 -15.09 18.00
C ARG A 338 9.66 -15.99 17.69
N PHE A 339 10.87 -15.57 18.08
CA PHE A 339 12.13 -16.21 17.67
C PHE A 339 12.96 -16.77 18.83
N GLY A 340 12.51 -16.58 20.07
CA GLY A 340 13.20 -17.02 21.28
C GLY A 340 14.13 -15.94 21.86
N ARG A 341 14.33 -16.00 23.18
CA ARG A 341 15.14 -15.02 23.94
C ARG A 341 16.61 -14.96 23.50
N ALA A 342 17.17 -16.09 23.07
CA ALA A 342 18.57 -16.18 22.65
C ALA A 342 18.92 -15.25 21.47
N VAL A 343 17.97 -14.99 20.57
CA VAL A 343 18.19 -14.20 19.34
C VAL A 343 17.26 -13.00 19.20
N GLY A 344 16.11 -12.98 19.89
CA GLY A 344 15.04 -12.02 19.70
C GLY A 344 15.47 -10.56 19.83
N ARG A 345 16.14 -10.18 20.94
CA ARG A 345 16.61 -8.78 21.14
C ARG A 345 17.63 -8.33 20.10
N ARG A 346 18.54 -9.22 19.68
CA ARG A 346 19.50 -8.90 18.62
C ARG A 346 18.78 -8.70 17.29
N ALA A 347 17.82 -9.56 16.97
CA ALA A 347 17.01 -9.45 15.76
C ALA A 347 16.17 -8.16 15.74
N ALA A 348 15.50 -7.81 16.84
CA ALA A 348 14.75 -6.56 16.96
C ALA A 348 15.63 -5.32 16.76
N ARG A 349 16.84 -5.29 17.34
CA ARG A 349 17.78 -4.18 17.13
C ARG A 349 18.15 -4.01 15.66
N VAL A 350 18.41 -5.11 14.94
CA VAL A 350 18.74 -5.05 13.49
C VAL A 350 17.52 -4.66 12.66
N ALA A 351 16.33 -5.16 13.02
CA ALA A 351 15.06 -4.79 12.38
C ALA A 351 14.81 -3.28 12.50
N VAL A 352 14.85 -2.72 13.71
CA VAL A 352 14.70 -1.27 13.95
C VAL A 352 15.78 -0.45 13.27
N ALA A 353 17.03 -0.92 13.27
CA ALA A 353 18.10 -0.22 12.56
C ALA A 353 17.86 -0.13 11.04
N SER A 354 17.10 -1.08 10.47
CA SER A 354 16.74 -1.07 9.05
C SER A 354 15.74 0.03 8.69
N ASP A 355 14.97 0.54 9.66
CA ASP A 355 14.04 1.67 9.47
C ASP A 355 14.77 2.98 9.11
N ARG A 356 16.09 3.08 9.34
CA ARG A 356 16.89 4.23 8.87
C ARG A 356 16.86 4.37 7.34
N TYR A 357 16.64 3.27 6.63
CA TYR A 357 16.59 3.22 5.17
C TYR A 357 15.31 2.50 4.74
N LEU A 358 14.14 3.10 4.96
CA LEU A 358 12.89 2.51 4.47
C LEU A 358 12.90 2.36 2.93
N PHE A 359 12.32 1.26 2.45
CA PHE A 359 12.03 1.06 1.03
C PHE A 359 10.55 1.36 0.80
N ALA A 360 10.18 2.62 1.01
CA ALA A 360 8.80 3.09 0.97
C ALA A 360 8.59 4.07 -0.18
N GLY A 361 7.32 4.20 -0.58
CA GLY A 361 6.88 5.15 -1.58
C GLY A 361 7.05 4.66 -3.01
N TYR A 362 6.09 5.05 -3.85
CA TYR A 362 6.05 4.71 -5.27
C TYR A 362 7.31 5.08 -6.07
N PRO A 363 8.00 6.22 -5.83
CA PRO A 363 9.20 6.58 -6.59
C PRO A 363 10.31 5.52 -6.51
N ARG A 364 10.47 4.88 -5.34
CA ARG A 364 11.44 3.78 -5.16
C ARG A 364 10.94 2.47 -5.78
N TRP A 365 9.62 2.29 -5.85
CA TRP A 365 9.00 1.07 -6.36
C TRP A 365 8.95 1.02 -7.88
N GLU A 366 8.83 2.16 -8.58
CA GLU A 366 8.84 2.24 -10.04
C GLU A 366 10.04 1.50 -10.66
N PHE A 367 11.19 1.48 -9.97
CA PHE A 367 12.41 0.81 -10.43
C PHE A 367 12.30 -0.71 -10.52
N ASN A 368 11.30 -1.32 -9.87
CA ASN A 368 10.99 -2.73 -10.07
C ASN A 368 10.62 -3.03 -11.54
N GLU A 369 10.05 -2.03 -12.22
CA GLU A 369 9.46 -2.16 -13.55
C GLU A 369 10.14 -1.27 -14.61
N ARG A 370 10.74 -0.14 -14.20
CA ARG A 370 11.25 0.90 -15.10
C ARG A 370 12.63 1.41 -14.67
N TRP A 371 13.71 0.95 -15.31
CA TRP A 371 15.06 1.50 -15.08
C TRP A 371 15.30 2.84 -15.77
N ASP A 372 14.56 3.12 -16.82
CA ASP A 372 14.62 4.33 -17.65
C ASP A 372 14.03 5.58 -17.00
N VAL A 373 13.31 5.42 -15.89
CA VAL A 373 12.89 6.53 -15.02
C VAL A 373 13.94 6.88 -13.96
N ALA A 374 15.09 6.21 -13.95
CA ALA A 374 16.17 6.54 -13.03
C ALA A 374 16.77 7.91 -13.36
N SER A 375 16.62 8.86 -12.43
CA SER A 375 17.15 10.22 -12.64
C SER A 375 18.67 10.21 -12.70
N ARG A 376 19.18 10.84 -13.76
CA ARG A 376 20.61 11.06 -13.98
C ARG A 376 21.19 12.13 -13.05
N ARG A 377 20.35 12.84 -12.27
CA ARG A 377 20.76 13.95 -11.37
C ARG A 377 20.99 13.54 -9.92
N GLU A 378 20.35 12.48 -9.43
CA GLU A 378 20.38 12.14 -7.99
C GLU A 378 21.81 11.96 -7.45
N PRO A 379 22.15 12.46 -6.25
CA PRO A 379 23.44 12.16 -5.66
C PRO A 379 23.57 10.65 -5.36
N LEU A 380 24.74 10.06 -5.63
CA LEU A 380 24.97 8.63 -5.35
C LEU A 380 25.27 8.35 -3.87
N ALA A 381 25.68 9.35 -3.10
CA ALA A 381 26.16 9.18 -1.73
C ALA A 381 25.10 8.58 -0.77
N PRO A 382 23.82 8.99 -0.80
CA PRO A 382 22.79 8.36 0.04
C PRO A 382 22.63 6.86 -0.25
N TYR A 383 22.52 6.47 -1.53
CA TYR A 383 22.36 5.07 -1.94
C TYR A 383 23.58 4.20 -1.62
N ARG A 384 24.80 4.75 -1.77
CA ARG A 384 26.03 4.06 -1.34
C ARG A 384 26.10 3.87 0.17
N THR A 385 25.49 4.76 0.94
CA THR A 385 25.46 4.65 2.40
C THR A 385 24.45 3.58 2.84
N GLU A 386 23.28 3.53 2.19
CA GLU A 386 22.32 2.45 2.36
C GLU A 386 22.90 1.08 1.96
N GLU A 387 23.55 0.97 0.81
CA GLU A 387 24.16 -0.28 0.34
C GLU A 387 25.20 -0.79 1.33
N ARG A 388 26.10 0.08 1.81
CA ARG A 388 27.11 -0.28 2.82
C ARG A 388 26.50 -0.72 4.14
N PHE A 389 25.38 -0.10 4.54
CA PHE A 389 24.64 -0.50 5.74
C PHE A 389 24.11 -1.93 5.60
N PHE A 390 23.39 -2.24 4.52
CA PHE A 390 22.82 -3.58 4.33
C PHE A 390 23.89 -4.63 4.02
N ALA A 391 24.99 -4.28 3.35
CA ALA A 391 26.14 -5.17 3.17
C ALA A 391 26.71 -5.62 4.53
N ARG A 392 26.88 -4.69 5.47
CA ARG A 392 27.30 -4.98 6.84
C ARG A 392 26.26 -5.82 7.59
N ALA A 393 24.99 -5.42 7.52
CA ALA A 393 23.90 -6.16 8.17
C ALA A 393 23.83 -7.62 7.71
N VAL A 394 24.03 -7.89 6.41
CA VAL A 394 24.09 -9.25 5.85
C VAL A 394 25.32 -10.01 6.37
N ARG A 395 26.50 -9.40 6.40
CA ARG A 395 27.72 -10.04 6.92
C ARG A 395 27.56 -10.47 8.38
N ASP A 396 26.90 -9.65 9.18
CA ASP A 396 26.76 -9.87 10.63
C ASP A 396 25.47 -10.66 10.99
N SER A 397 24.77 -11.21 9.98
CA SER A 397 23.45 -11.82 10.11
C SER A 397 23.43 -13.32 10.44
N ALA A 398 24.58 -13.98 10.56
CA ALA A 398 24.66 -15.44 10.70
C ALA A 398 23.80 -15.97 11.87
N ALA A 399 23.82 -15.28 13.01
CA ALA A 399 23.06 -15.61 14.22
C ALA A 399 21.61 -15.07 14.24
N LEU A 400 21.16 -14.37 13.18
CA LEU A 400 19.80 -13.85 13.10
C LEU A 400 18.82 -14.93 12.62
N PRO A 401 17.53 -14.82 13.00
CA PRO A 401 16.47 -15.69 12.45
C PRO A 401 16.45 -15.67 10.92
N ILE A 402 16.21 -16.84 10.33
CA ILE A 402 16.19 -17.02 8.87
C ILE A 402 15.29 -15.99 8.14
N PRO A 403 14.05 -15.69 8.59
CA PRO A 403 13.20 -14.68 7.97
C PRO A 403 13.87 -13.31 7.84
N LEU A 404 14.49 -12.84 8.93
CA LEU A 404 15.18 -11.55 8.95
C LEU A 404 16.43 -11.58 8.08
N ARG A 405 17.26 -12.62 8.20
CA ARG A 405 18.48 -12.77 7.39
C ARG A 405 18.18 -12.77 5.89
N ALA A 406 17.20 -13.54 5.44
CA ALA A 406 16.82 -13.60 4.03
C ALA A 406 16.30 -12.24 3.54
N SER A 407 15.49 -11.56 4.37
CA SER A 407 15.00 -10.21 4.06
C SER A 407 16.14 -9.19 3.96
N LEU A 408 17.15 -9.26 4.84
CA LEU A 408 18.35 -8.40 4.75
C LEU A 408 19.16 -8.64 3.47
N VAL A 409 19.28 -9.89 3.01
CA VAL A 409 19.93 -10.19 1.72
C VAL A 409 19.16 -9.56 0.56
N PHE A 410 17.82 -9.63 0.60
CA PHE A 410 16.99 -8.98 -0.41
C PHE A 410 17.08 -7.44 -0.35
N ARG A 411 17.13 -6.86 0.86
CA ARG A 411 17.38 -5.42 1.06
C ARG A 411 18.72 -4.97 0.52
N HIS A 412 19.79 -5.75 0.75
CA HIS A 412 21.11 -5.46 0.22
C HIS A 412 21.09 -5.43 -1.31
N TYR A 413 20.40 -6.38 -1.93
CA TYR A 413 20.20 -6.38 -3.37
C TYR A 413 19.50 -5.11 -3.88
N LEU A 414 18.39 -4.69 -3.25
CA LEU A 414 17.67 -3.48 -3.67
C LEU A 414 18.55 -2.23 -3.56
N ALA A 415 19.31 -2.11 -2.46
CA ALA A 415 20.24 -1.01 -2.26
C ALA A 415 21.38 -1.00 -3.30
N ALA A 416 21.90 -2.18 -3.63
CA ALA A 416 22.93 -2.31 -4.66
C ALA A 416 22.39 -2.06 -6.07
N ARG A 417 21.15 -2.48 -6.36
CA ARG A 417 20.42 -2.13 -7.59
C ARG A 417 20.34 -0.61 -7.73
N ASP A 418 19.92 0.08 -6.68
CA ASP A 418 19.80 1.54 -6.70
C ASP A 418 21.11 2.25 -7.03
N VAL A 419 22.24 1.75 -6.52
CA VAL A 419 23.58 2.26 -6.86
C VAL A 419 23.95 1.93 -8.31
N PHE A 420 23.77 0.68 -8.73
CA PHE A 420 24.14 0.22 -10.07
C PHE A 420 23.33 0.94 -11.15
N VAL A 421 22.00 0.94 -11.05
CA VAL A 421 21.07 1.53 -12.02
C VAL A 421 21.37 3.02 -12.21
N ARG A 422 21.57 3.79 -11.13
CA ARG A 422 21.90 5.22 -11.20
C ARG A 422 23.26 5.51 -11.83
N ARG A 423 24.25 4.63 -11.61
CA ARG A 423 25.57 4.74 -12.26
C ARG A 423 25.49 4.38 -13.73
N ALA A 424 24.79 3.31 -14.06
CA ALA A 424 24.60 2.83 -15.42
C ALA A 424 23.81 3.84 -16.28
N ALA A 425 22.78 4.46 -15.71
CA ALA A 425 22.03 5.56 -16.35
C ALA A 425 22.90 6.78 -16.73
N ARG A 426 24.07 6.93 -16.10
CA ARG A 426 25.03 8.02 -16.38
C ARG A 426 26.21 7.58 -17.26
N GLY A 427 26.21 6.34 -17.73
CA GLY A 427 27.36 5.74 -18.42
C GLY A 427 28.59 5.55 -17.53
N LEU A 428 28.41 5.54 -16.20
CA LEU A 428 29.52 5.44 -15.24
C LEU A 428 29.71 4.01 -14.69
N ALA A 429 28.79 3.09 -14.97
CA ALA A 429 28.88 1.72 -14.48
C ALA A 429 29.87 0.89 -15.33
N THR A 430 30.69 0.11 -14.64
CA THR A 430 31.72 -0.74 -15.27
C THR A 430 31.25 -2.18 -15.44
N SER A 431 31.90 -2.93 -16.32
CA SER A 431 31.68 -4.38 -16.46
C SER A 431 31.95 -5.15 -15.16
N ALA A 432 32.89 -4.70 -14.34
CA ALA A 432 33.17 -5.27 -13.03
C ALA A 432 31.99 -5.07 -12.06
N GLU A 433 31.45 -3.86 -11.98
CA GLU A 433 30.26 -3.56 -11.18
C GLU A 433 29.05 -4.37 -11.66
N ALA A 434 28.88 -4.54 -12.97
CA ALA A 434 27.83 -5.39 -13.53
C ALA A 434 27.98 -6.87 -13.13
N ARG A 435 29.21 -7.39 -13.01
CA ARG A 435 29.46 -8.76 -12.49
C ARG A 435 29.10 -8.86 -11.01
N THR A 436 29.48 -7.88 -10.21
CA THR A 436 29.12 -7.79 -8.78
C THR A 436 27.59 -7.76 -8.60
N PHE A 437 26.90 -6.91 -9.37
CA PHE A 437 25.44 -6.83 -9.32
C PHE A 437 24.76 -8.13 -9.74
N ALA A 438 25.27 -8.82 -10.77
CA ALA A 438 24.78 -10.15 -11.14
C ALA A 438 24.97 -11.20 -10.03
N ALA A 439 26.06 -11.12 -9.25
CA ALA A 439 26.26 -12.00 -8.09
C ALA A 439 25.25 -11.70 -6.97
N GLN A 440 24.95 -10.42 -6.72
CA GLN A 440 23.92 -10.02 -5.76
C GLN A 440 22.52 -10.48 -6.18
N LEU A 441 22.17 -10.36 -7.46
CA LEU A 441 20.93 -10.90 -8.04
C LEU A 441 20.78 -12.40 -7.75
N ARG A 442 21.84 -13.21 -7.95
CA ARG A 442 21.81 -14.65 -7.65
C ARG A 442 21.58 -14.93 -6.17
N ARG A 443 22.29 -14.22 -5.28
CA ARG A 443 22.10 -14.35 -3.82
C ARG A 443 20.68 -13.95 -3.38
N ALA A 444 20.16 -12.87 -3.93
CA ALA A 444 18.80 -12.41 -3.65
C ALA A 444 17.73 -13.36 -4.19
N ARG A 445 17.97 -14.06 -5.30
CA ARG A 445 17.08 -15.13 -5.79
C ARG A 445 16.99 -16.28 -4.80
N THR A 446 18.11 -16.71 -4.23
CA THR A 446 18.09 -17.72 -3.15
C THR A 446 17.33 -17.21 -1.94
N ALA A 447 17.53 -15.95 -1.53
CA ALA A 447 16.81 -15.36 -0.41
C ALA A 447 15.30 -15.22 -0.66
N ALA A 448 14.89 -14.78 -1.85
CA ALA A 448 13.49 -14.65 -2.24
C ALA A 448 12.77 -16.01 -2.21
N ARG A 449 13.41 -17.06 -2.76
CA ARG A 449 12.93 -18.44 -2.69
C ARG A 449 12.82 -18.92 -1.26
N LEU A 450 13.79 -18.61 -0.42
CA LEU A 450 13.77 -18.98 0.99
C LEU A 450 12.64 -18.27 1.74
N ILE A 451 12.41 -16.98 1.50
CA ILE A 451 11.26 -16.25 2.07
C ILE A 451 9.96 -16.94 1.65
N TRP A 452 9.81 -17.22 0.36
CA TRP A 452 8.59 -17.82 -0.19
C TRP A 452 8.33 -19.25 0.32
N ALA A 453 9.32 -20.13 0.22
CA ALA A 453 9.20 -21.55 0.52
C ALA A 453 8.88 -21.86 1.99
N ARG A 454 9.02 -20.88 2.88
CA ARG A 454 8.74 -21.05 4.31
C ARG A 454 7.25 -21.11 4.61
N THR A 455 6.44 -20.36 3.88
CA THR A 455 5.01 -20.23 4.18
C THR A 455 4.12 -20.53 2.98
N ARG A 456 4.66 -20.57 1.75
CA ARG A 456 3.89 -20.64 0.49
C ARG A 456 4.24 -21.89 -0.34
N ASP A 457 3.48 -22.14 -1.42
CA ASP A 457 3.75 -23.24 -2.35
C ASP A 457 5.09 -23.05 -3.08
N ARG A 458 6.03 -23.96 -2.84
CA ARG A 458 7.39 -23.92 -3.38
C ARG A 458 7.46 -24.02 -4.91
N ARG A 459 6.38 -24.46 -5.56
CA ARG A 459 6.29 -24.61 -7.01
C ARG A 459 5.91 -23.30 -7.71
N VAL A 460 5.39 -22.32 -6.97
CA VAL A 460 4.94 -21.04 -7.51
C VAL A 460 6.07 -20.02 -7.44
N LEU A 461 6.29 -19.31 -8.56
CA LEU A 461 7.27 -18.23 -8.64
C LEU A 461 6.80 -17.02 -7.82
N SER A 462 7.62 -16.59 -6.85
CA SER A 462 7.30 -15.45 -6.00
C SER A 462 7.35 -14.09 -6.73
N HIS A 463 6.65 -13.09 -6.20
CA HIS A 463 6.71 -11.72 -6.69
C HIS A 463 8.14 -11.13 -6.67
N ASN A 464 8.93 -11.48 -5.65
CA ASN A 464 10.32 -11.05 -5.54
C ASN A 464 11.20 -11.72 -6.61
N GLU A 465 10.96 -12.98 -6.94
CA GLU A 465 11.67 -13.64 -8.04
C GLU A 465 11.34 -13.03 -9.41
N ARG A 466 10.10 -12.58 -9.64
CA ARG A 466 9.72 -11.85 -10.87
C ARG A 466 10.50 -10.55 -11.02
N ILE A 467 10.63 -9.76 -9.94
CA ILE A 467 11.47 -8.54 -9.94
C ILE A 467 12.92 -8.89 -10.30
N LEU A 468 13.49 -9.90 -9.63
CA LEU A 468 14.87 -10.34 -9.87
C LEU A 468 15.09 -10.85 -11.30
N ALA A 469 14.08 -11.49 -11.91
CA ALA A 469 14.14 -11.94 -13.29
C ALA A 469 14.12 -10.75 -14.26
N ALA A 470 13.23 -9.77 -14.03
CA ALA A 470 13.17 -8.55 -14.83
C ALA A 470 14.48 -7.74 -14.74
N ASP A 471 15.03 -7.57 -13.53
CA ASP A 471 16.30 -6.87 -13.33
C ASP A 471 17.49 -7.63 -13.94
N ALA A 472 17.47 -8.98 -13.95
CA ALA A 472 18.47 -9.78 -14.66
C ALA A 472 18.37 -9.64 -16.19
N ALA A 473 17.15 -9.54 -16.73
CA ALA A 473 16.93 -9.30 -18.15
C ALA A 473 17.45 -7.92 -18.57
N ARG A 474 17.12 -6.87 -17.81
CA ARG A 474 17.63 -5.50 -18.03
C ARG A 474 19.16 -5.43 -17.91
N LEU A 475 19.75 -6.10 -16.93
CA LEU A 475 21.21 -6.19 -16.82
C LEU A 475 21.85 -6.86 -18.04
N SER A 476 21.21 -7.90 -18.58
CA SER A 476 21.72 -8.62 -19.76
C SER A 476 21.62 -7.76 -21.02
N ALA A 477 20.50 -7.06 -21.22
CA ALA A 477 20.32 -6.08 -22.28
C ALA A 477 21.37 -4.96 -22.19
N TRP A 478 21.57 -4.39 -21.00
CA TRP A 478 22.60 -3.37 -20.77
C TRP A 478 24.01 -3.84 -21.15
N ARG A 479 24.38 -5.10 -20.83
CA ARG A 479 25.68 -5.68 -21.21
C ARG A 479 25.87 -5.84 -22.72
N ARG A 480 24.77 -6.00 -23.47
CA ARG A 480 24.76 -6.04 -24.93
C ARG A 480 24.65 -4.65 -25.56
N ALA A 481 24.77 -3.59 -24.76
CA ALA A 481 24.55 -2.20 -25.17
C ALA A 481 23.15 -1.91 -25.74
N GLU A 482 22.15 -2.73 -25.39
CA GLU A 482 20.75 -2.47 -25.74
C GLU A 482 20.17 -1.34 -24.87
N PRO A 483 19.21 -0.55 -25.39
CA PRO A 483 18.63 0.56 -24.68
C PRO A 483 17.75 0.09 -23.50
N VAL A 484 18.22 0.33 -22.27
CA VAL A 484 17.46 0.04 -21.02
C VAL A 484 17.13 1.28 -20.19
N PHE A 485 17.71 2.43 -20.54
CA PHE A 485 17.56 3.71 -19.84
C PHE A 485 16.79 4.75 -20.67
N GLY A 486 16.00 4.28 -21.64
CA GLY A 486 15.30 5.12 -22.61
C GLY A 486 16.26 5.73 -23.64
N GLY A 487 15.81 6.82 -24.27
CA GLY A 487 16.58 7.55 -25.28
C GLY A 487 17.69 8.44 -24.69
N ALA A 488 18.31 9.22 -25.58
CA ALA A 488 19.35 10.17 -25.20
C ALA A 488 18.83 11.27 -24.25
N TRP A 489 17.56 11.63 -24.32
CA TRP A 489 16.99 12.73 -23.57
C TRP A 489 16.15 12.28 -22.39
N GLN A 490 16.23 13.02 -21.29
CA GLN A 490 15.45 12.77 -20.08
C GLN A 490 15.02 14.10 -19.46
N LEU A 491 13.73 14.23 -19.15
CA LEU A 491 13.21 15.32 -18.33
C LEU A 491 13.41 14.96 -16.87
N CYS A 492 14.28 15.67 -16.16
CA CYS A 492 14.52 15.52 -14.73
C CYS A 492 13.75 16.62 -13.97
N TYR A 493 13.08 16.27 -12.89
CA TYR A 493 12.26 17.21 -12.12
C TYR A 493 12.11 16.76 -10.67
N CYS A 494 11.74 17.69 -9.79
CA CYS A 494 11.40 17.42 -8.41
C CYS A 494 9.90 17.59 -8.19
N VAL A 495 9.31 16.69 -7.42
CA VAL A 495 7.97 16.82 -6.85
C VAL A 495 8.11 17.06 -5.35
N TRP A 496 7.66 18.21 -4.87
CA TRP A 496 7.48 18.48 -3.45
C TRP A 496 6.03 18.20 -3.08
N ASN A 497 5.84 17.09 -2.36
CA ASN A 497 4.55 16.69 -1.81
C ASN A 497 4.24 17.47 -0.53
N PHE A 498 4.07 18.80 -0.66
CA PHE A 498 3.96 19.72 0.48
C PHE A 498 2.61 19.64 1.21
N ALA A 499 1.55 19.25 0.49
CA ALA A 499 0.19 19.05 0.97
C ALA A 499 -0.26 17.63 0.57
N PRO A 500 0.24 16.58 1.23
CA PRO A 500 0.08 15.19 0.80
C PRO A 500 -1.37 14.76 0.80
N SER A 501 -1.75 14.11 -0.30
CA SER A 501 -3.03 13.45 -0.55
C SER A 501 -2.81 12.44 -1.68
N LEU A 502 -3.89 11.89 -2.24
CA LEU A 502 -3.82 10.85 -3.26
C LEU A 502 -3.62 11.48 -4.65
N HIS A 503 -2.36 11.79 -4.99
CA HIS A 503 -1.98 12.35 -6.29
C HIS A 503 -1.20 11.37 -7.16
N LEU A 504 -1.44 11.44 -8.47
CA LEU A 504 -0.60 10.86 -9.52
C LEU A 504 -0.03 12.00 -10.38
N VAL A 505 1.29 12.17 -10.38
CA VAL A 505 1.98 13.13 -11.24
C VAL A 505 2.53 12.40 -12.45
N ALA A 506 2.24 12.91 -13.64
CA ALA A 506 2.71 12.34 -14.88
C ALA A 506 3.38 13.37 -15.80
N VAL A 507 4.21 12.86 -16.70
CA VAL A 507 4.81 13.59 -17.82
C VAL A 507 4.25 13.03 -19.11
N GLU A 508 3.67 13.90 -19.93
CA GLU A 508 3.12 13.55 -21.24
C GLU A 508 3.86 14.30 -22.34
N GLN A 509 3.99 13.66 -23.51
CA GLN A 509 4.59 14.23 -24.72
C GLN A 509 3.59 14.21 -25.87
N CYS A 510 3.43 15.35 -26.53
CA CYS A 510 2.63 15.45 -27.75
C CYS A 510 3.32 14.69 -28.89
N GLN A 511 2.58 13.82 -29.56
CA GLN A 511 3.02 13.05 -30.71
C GLN A 511 2.76 13.84 -32.01
N PRO A 512 3.36 13.44 -33.15
CA PRO A 512 3.17 14.14 -34.43
C PRO A 512 1.71 14.24 -34.90
N ASP A 513 0.85 13.32 -34.47
CA ASP A 513 -0.59 13.32 -34.77
C ASP A 513 -1.42 14.23 -33.83
N GLY A 514 -0.76 14.97 -32.92
CA GLY A 514 -1.39 15.84 -31.94
C GLY A 514 -1.88 15.14 -30.67
N THR A 515 -1.76 13.81 -30.57
CA THR A 515 -2.16 13.06 -29.37
C THR A 515 -1.12 13.18 -28.26
N TRP A 516 -1.57 13.10 -27.00
CA TRP A 516 -0.67 13.13 -25.84
C TRP A 516 -0.38 11.72 -25.36
N ARG A 517 0.90 11.35 -25.32
CA ARG A 517 1.36 10.07 -24.79
C ARG A 517 1.97 10.25 -23.41
N GLU A 518 1.51 9.46 -22.45
CA GLU A 518 2.13 9.35 -21.13
C GLU A 518 3.49 8.65 -21.22
N LEU A 519 4.54 9.30 -20.73
CA LEU A 519 5.90 8.80 -20.73
C LEU A 519 6.28 8.16 -19.39
N GLN A 520 5.79 8.75 -18.30
CA GLN A 520 6.01 8.33 -16.92
C GLN A 520 4.90 8.90 -16.03
N ALA A 521 4.44 8.14 -15.05
CA ALA A 521 3.49 8.57 -14.03
C ALA A 521 3.80 7.90 -12.69
N CYS A 522 3.80 8.68 -11.59
CA CYS A 522 4.12 8.18 -10.26
C CYS A 522 3.18 8.78 -9.22
N TYR A 523 2.70 7.92 -8.32
CA TYR A 523 1.95 8.39 -7.15
C TYR A 523 2.90 9.09 -6.18
N THR A 524 2.42 10.14 -5.53
CA THR A 524 3.25 10.94 -4.60
C THR A 524 3.15 10.49 -3.15
N VAL A 525 2.27 9.52 -2.88
CA VAL A 525 2.00 8.97 -1.55
C VAL A 525 3.22 8.22 -1.02
N GLU A 526 3.49 8.43 0.27
CA GLU A 526 4.63 7.90 1.00
C GLU A 526 4.11 7.14 2.22
N PHE A 527 4.44 5.85 2.33
CA PHE A 527 3.89 4.96 3.36
C PHE A 527 4.67 5.01 4.69
N GLN A 528 4.87 6.22 5.22
CA GLN A 528 5.61 6.46 6.46
C GLN A 528 4.99 7.56 7.32
N ASN A 529 5.13 7.48 8.64
CA ASN A 529 4.50 8.41 9.58
C ASN A 529 4.88 9.88 9.33
N ALA A 530 6.12 10.12 8.92
CA ALA A 530 6.62 11.46 8.63
C ALA A 530 5.90 12.11 7.44
N ALA A 531 5.35 11.32 6.51
CA ALA A 531 4.66 11.82 5.33
C ALA A 531 3.14 11.93 5.52
N ALA A 532 2.57 11.16 6.45
CA ALA A 532 1.14 11.16 6.78
C ALA A 532 0.73 12.37 7.65
N GLN A 533 1.08 13.58 7.21
CA GLN A 533 0.89 14.85 7.91
C GLN A 533 0.29 15.90 6.96
N PRO A 534 -0.57 16.83 7.42
CA PRO A 534 -1.12 17.87 6.56
C PRO A 534 -0.09 18.72 5.81
N ARG A 535 1.09 18.89 6.40
CA ARG A 535 2.24 19.55 5.78
C ARG A 535 3.41 18.60 5.77
N SER A 536 4.01 18.41 4.61
CA SER A 536 5.16 17.52 4.44
C SER A 536 6.35 18.25 3.80
N THR A 537 7.55 17.80 4.14
CA THR A 537 8.81 18.27 3.57
C THR A 537 9.37 17.30 2.52
N PHE A 538 8.58 16.31 2.09
CA PHE A 538 9.02 15.29 1.15
C PHE A 538 9.19 15.88 -0.24
N ILE A 539 10.44 15.89 -0.70
CA ILE A 539 10.82 16.22 -2.07
C ILE A 539 11.42 14.96 -2.68
N ARG A 540 10.90 14.56 -3.84
CA ARG A 540 11.37 13.42 -4.62
C ARG A 540 11.84 13.88 -5.97
N GLU A 541 13.00 13.36 -6.38
CA GLU A 541 13.48 13.50 -7.75
C GLU A 541 12.79 12.44 -8.61
N HIS A 542 12.35 12.84 -9.79
CA HIS A 542 11.75 11.99 -10.79
C HIS A 542 12.38 12.25 -12.15
N ALA A 543 12.20 11.31 -13.06
CA ALA A 543 12.62 11.50 -14.43
C ALA A 543 11.76 10.75 -15.43
N ALA A 544 11.56 11.36 -16.60
CA ALA A 544 10.84 10.77 -17.72
C ALA A 544 11.76 10.67 -18.96
N PRO A 545 11.87 9.51 -19.61
CA PRO A 545 12.61 9.40 -20.86
C PRO A 545 11.86 10.14 -21.98
N ILE A 546 12.56 10.97 -22.74
CA ILE A 546 11.98 11.80 -23.81
C ILE A 546 12.43 11.27 -25.17
N ALA A 547 11.47 11.06 -26.07
CA ALA A 547 11.74 10.75 -27.47
C ALA A 547 11.92 12.06 -28.25
N TRP A 548 13.17 12.48 -28.43
CA TRP A 548 13.53 13.70 -29.17
C TRP A 548 14.93 13.53 -29.76
N ASP A 549 15.17 14.08 -30.94
CA ASP A 549 16.46 14.03 -31.65
C ASP A 549 17.44 15.10 -31.15
N GLY A 550 16.94 16.16 -30.51
CA GLY A 550 17.73 17.29 -30.02
C GLY A 550 17.65 18.52 -30.91
N ASP A 551 16.77 18.54 -31.93
CA ASP A 551 16.58 19.72 -32.78
C ASP A 551 15.93 20.87 -32.01
N LEU A 552 16.73 21.91 -31.71
CA LEU A 552 16.29 23.10 -30.98
C LEU A 552 15.28 23.94 -31.77
N ALA A 553 15.19 23.78 -33.11
CA ALA A 553 14.15 24.43 -33.92
C ALA A 553 12.78 23.77 -33.72
N ALA A 554 12.76 22.49 -33.34
CA ALA A 554 11.56 21.70 -33.06
C ALA A 554 11.63 21.06 -31.66
N PRO A 555 11.57 21.86 -30.59
CA PRO A 555 11.70 21.34 -29.23
C PRO A 555 10.49 20.47 -28.85
N PRO A 556 10.66 19.49 -27.93
CA PRO A 556 9.61 18.54 -27.63
C PRO A 556 8.46 19.23 -26.89
N GLN A 557 7.23 18.98 -27.33
CA GLN A 557 6.04 19.48 -26.63
C GLN A 557 5.73 18.58 -25.44
N LEU A 558 6.05 19.04 -24.23
CA LEU A 558 5.88 18.31 -22.98
C LEU A 558 4.89 19.02 -22.05
N ARG A 559 4.21 18.26 -21.22
CA ARG A 559 3.43 18.80 -20.09
C ARG A 559 3.52 17.91 -18.87
N PHE A 560 3.42 18.53 -17.69
CA PHE A 560 3.07 17.80 -16.47
C PHE A 560 1.56 17.68 -16.38
N THR A 561 1.08 16.55 -15.89
CA THR A 561 -0.33 16.36 -15.53
C THR A 561 -0.46 15.87 -14.10
N LEU A 562 -1.55 16.28 -13.44
CA LEU A 562 -1.94 15.80 -12.13
C LEU A 562 -3.31 15.13 -12.23
N ARG A 563 -3.39 13.92 -11.68
CA ARG A 563 -4.64 13.18 -11.51
C ARG A 563 -4.85 12.87 -10.02
N GLY A 564 -6.07 12.55 -9.64
CA GLY A 564 -6.44 12.31 -8.23
C GLY A 564 -6.87 13.58 -7.51
N VAL A 565 -6.48 13.72 -6.24
CA VAL A 565 -7.03 14.75 -5.33
C VAL A 565 -5.90 15.50 -4.65
N GLY A 566 -5.96 16.84 -4.66
CA GLY A 566 -5.01 17.70 -3.97
C GLY A 566 -4.01 18.39 -4.90
N GLN A 567 -2.91 18.87 -4.33
CA GLN A 567 -1.92 19.69 -5.01
C GLN A 567 -0.48 19.36 -4.60
N VAL A 568 0.43 19.52 -5.55
CA VAL A 568 1.87 19.32 -5.37
C VAL A 568 2.63 20.53 -5.90
N LYS A 569 3.92 20.64 -5.53
CA LYS A 569 4.83 21.61 -6.15
C LYS A 569 5.79 20.91 -7.07
N ILE A 570 5.84 21.32 -8.34
CA ILE A 570 6.85 20.89 -9.31
C ILE A 570 7.98 21.92 -9.33
N GLY A 571 9.22 21.47 -9.44
CA GLY A 571 10.39 22.35 -9.44
C GLY A 571 11.65 21.67 -9.97
N ALA A 572 12.74 22.43 -10.04
CA ALA A 572 14.04 21.96 -10.56
C ALA A 572 13.89 21.20 -11.90
N VAL A 573 13.10 21.73 -12.84
CA VAL A 573 12.81 21.05 -14.11
C VAL A 573 13.93 21.31 -15.12
N GLU A 574 14.45 20.24 -15.71
CA GLU A 574 15.58 20.30 -16.65
C GLU A 574 15.50 19.15 -17.66
N LEU A 575 15.58 19.47 -18.95
CA LEU A 575 15.73 18.49 -20.03
C LEU A 575 17.22 18.26 -20.28
N ARG A 576 17.67 17.02 -20.12
CA ARG A 576 19.09 16.66 -20.13
C ARG A 576 19.40 15.60 -21.18
N ARG A 577 20.50 15.76 -21.89
CA ARG A 577 21.07 14.73 -22.77
C ARG A 577 22.00 13.78 -22.01
N SER A 578 21.99 12.50 -22.37
CA SER A 578 23.00 11.51 -21.99
C SER A 578 24.38 11.94 -22.51
N THR A 579 25.36 11.95 -21.60
CA THR A 579 26.80 12.15 -21.88
C THR A 579 27.37 11.10 -22.85
N PRO A 580 28.53 11.38 -23.50
CA PRO A 580 29.58 12.31 -23.07
C PRO A 580 29.72 13.59 -23.90
N ALA A 581 29.33 14.69 -23.23
CA ALA A 581 29.77 16.08 -23.35
C ALA A 581 29.61 16.86 -24.68
N PRO A 582 29.36 18.19 -24.57
CA PRO A 582 28.91 18.87 -23.35
C PRO A 582 27.45 18.48 -23.03
N ALA A 583 27.14 18.34 -21.74
CA ALA A 583 25.79 18.03 -21.29
C ALA A 583 24.89 19.24 -21.60
N LEU A 584 24.10 19.15 -22.68
CA LEU A 584 23.08 20.15 -22.95
C LEU A 584 21.96 19.99 -21.92
N ALA A 585 21.69 21.07 -21.20
CA ALA A 585 20.64 21.20 -20.21
C ALA A 585 19.72 22.35 -20.64
N LEU A 586 18.50 22.02 -21.02
CA LEU A 586 17.49 23.01 -21.37
C LEU A 586 16.52 23.19 -20.21
N ARG A 587 16.19 24.44 -19.92
CA ARG A 587 15.21 24.78 -18.89
C ARG A 587 13.96 25.35 -19.54
N PRO A 588 12.78 24.86 -19.14
CA PRO A 588 11.53 25.48 -19.57
C PRO A 588 11.37 26.87 -18.95
N ARG A 589 10.71 27.79 -19.67
CA ARG A 589 10.55 29.21 -19.28
C ARG A 589 9.81 29.35 -17.96
N GLU A 590 8.87 28.44 -17.69
CA GLU A 590 8.08 28.36 -16.46
C GLU A 590 8.98 28.17 -15.23
N PHE A 591 10.20 27.63 -15.43
CA PHE A 591 11.19 27.26 -14.43
C PHE A 591 12.56 27.95 -14.66
N SER A 592 12.54 29.17 -15.19
CA SER A 592 13.76 29.96 -15.50
C SER A 592 14.75 30.13 -14.34
N SER A 593 14.31 29.93 -13.09
CA SER A 593 15.18 29.81 -11.91
C SER A 593 15.12 28.38 -11.33
N PRO A 594 16.27 27.78 -10.96
CA PRO A 594 16.34 26.38 -10.51
C PRO A 594 15.57 26.08 -9.21
N GLN A 595 15.27 27.10 -8.41
CA GLN A 595 14.49 26.96 -7.17
C GLN A 595 13.03 27.41 -7.31
N ARG A 596 12.58 27.74 -8.53
CA ARG A 596 11.20 28.19 -8.75
C ARG A 596 10.25 26.99 -8.70
N TRP A 597 9.38 26.98 -7.69
CA TRP A 597 8.32 25.98 -7.55
C TRP A 597 7.03 26.45 -8.21
N ARG A 598 6.31 25.53 -8.85
CA ARG A 598 4.97 25.74 -9.40
C ARG A 598 4.00 24.81 -8.71
N ILE A 599 2.92 25.36 -8.18
CA ILE A 599 1.82 24.56 -7.65
C ILE A 599 1.07 23.98 -8.84
N LEU A 600 0.76 22.68 -8.78
CA LEU A 600 -0.06 21.96 -9.73
C LEU A 600 -1.17 21.26 -8.95
N GLY A 601 -2.41 21.42 -9.39
CA GLY A 601 -3.60 20.90 -8.71
C GLY A 601 -4.30 21.94 -7.85
N GLU A 602 -5.32 21.48 -7.13
CA GLU A 602 -6.16 22.28 -6.25
C GLU A 602 -6.10 21.74 -4.82
N PRO A 603 -6.35 22.54 -3.78
CA PRO A 603 -6.41 22.05 -2.40
C PRO A 603 -7.32 20.83 -2.26
N ALA A 604 -6.89 19.84 -1.47
CA ALA A 604 -7.72 18.67 -1.18
C ALA A 604 -9.03 19.10 -0.49
N PRO A 605 -10.16 18.42 -0.78
CA PRO A 605 -11.43 18.70 -0.12
C PRO A 605 -11.34 18.43 1.38
N ARG A 606 -12.29 18.97 2.13
CA ARG A 606 -12.39 18.75 3.58
C ARG A 606 -13.56 17.85 3.99
N ARG A 607 -14.42 17.48 3.02
CA ARG A 607 -15.63 16.67 3.22
C ARG A 607 -16.09 16.07 1.90
N GLY A 608 -16.99 15.10 1.99
CA GLY A 608 -17.59 14.43 0.83
C GLY A 608 -16.67 13.38 0.22
N LEU A 609 -17.25 12.48 -0.57
CA LEU A 609 -16.50 11.49 -1.34
C LEU A 609 -15.86 12.17 -2.55
N PRO A 610 -14.52 12.26 -2.64
CA PRO A 610 -13.89 12.86 -3.79
C PRO A 610 -14.07 12.00 -5.04
N ASP A 611 -14.18 12.66 -6.18
CA ASP A 611 -14.21 12.00 -7.48
C ASP A 611 -12.79 11.55 -7.87
N ILE A 612 -12.49 10.27 -7.65
CA ILE A 612 -11.20 9.65 -7.96
C ILE A 612 -11.34 8.89 -9.29
N ASP A 613 -11.27 9.64 -10.39
CA ASP A 613 -11.15 9.08 -11.73
C ASP A 613 -9.72 9.31 -12.26
N TRP A 614 -8.97 8.21 -12.37
CA TRP A 614 -7.58 8.22 -12.83
C TRP A 614 -7.42 8.49 -14.33
N SER A 615 -8.52 8.57 -15.10
CA SER A 615 -8.49 8.99 -16.50
C SER A 615 -8.59 10.51 -16.65
N ILE A 616 -9.07 11.22 -15.62
CA ILE A 616 -9.29 12.67 -15.67
C ILE A 616 -8.03 13.41 -15.23
N ILE A 617 -7.51 14.26 -16.11
CA ILE A 617 -6.47 15.23 -15.78
C ILE A 617 -7.11 16.39 -15.02
N ARG A 618 -6.77 16.54 -13.74
CA ARG A 618 -7.27 17.62 -12.88
C ARG A 618 -6.53 18.93 -13.09
N ALA A 619 -5.25 18.86 -13.41
CA ALA A 619 -4.44 20.02 -13.76
C ALA A 619 -3.34 19.62 -14.75
N ALA A 620 -2.99 20.54 -15.66
CA ALA A 620 -1.90 20.37 -16.59
C ALA A 620 -1.01 21.62 -16.60
N LEU A 621 0.31 21.41 -16.72
CA LEU A 621 1.29 22.48 -16.87
C LEU A 621 2.12 22.23 -18.14
N PRO A 622 1.81 22.88 -19.26
CA PRO A 622 2.63 22.80 -20.47
C PRO A 622 4.00 23.43 -20.22
N LEU A 623 5.01 22.90 -20.91
CA LEU A 623 6.39 23.39 -20.83
C LEU A 623 6.76 24.11 -22.13
N SER A 624 7.28 25.32 -22.01
CA SER A 624 7.80 26.09 -23.14
C SER A 624 9.31 26.26 -23.04
N TRP A 625 10.02 26.17 -24.15
CA TRP A 625 11.49 26.19 -24.17
C TRP A 625 12.04 27.57 -24.53
N SER A 626 13.15 27.96 -23.91
CA SER A 626 13.92 29.14 -24.33
C SER A 626 14.94 28.74 -25.41
N SER A 627 15.08 29.55 -26.46
CA SER A 627 16.03 29.34 -27.55
C SER A 627 17.50 29.61 -27.18
N SER A 628 17.81 29.92 -25.92
CA SER A 628 19.19 30.13 -25.43
C SER A 628 19.57 29.09 -24.37
N PRO A 629 20.68 28.34 -24.52
CA PRO A 629 21.17 27.43 -23.50
C PRO A 629 21.59 28.21 -22.26
N ALA A 630 21.25 27.70 -21.06
CA ALA A 630 21.64 28.33 -19.81
C ALA A 630 23.16 28.32 -19.66
N SER A 631 23.80 29.49 -19.64
CA SER A 631 25.23 29.64 -19.37
C SER A 631 25.56 29.13 -17.96
N ALA A 632 26.57 28.26 -17.86
CA ALA A 632 27.07 27.77 -16.57
C ALA A 632 27.50 28.95 -15.67
N PRO A 633 27.27 28.90 -14.34
CA PRO A 633 27.75 29.94 -13.44
C PRO A 633 29.28 29.98 -13.49
N ALA A 634 29.83 31.14 -13.87
CA ALA A 634 31.26 31.40 -13.87
C ALA A 634 31.84 31.11 -12.47
N ARG A 635 32.85 30.23 -12.42
CA ARG A 635 33.66 30.05 -11.21
C ARG A 635 34.25 31.42 -10.87
N ARG A 636 33.89 31.97 -9.71
CA ARG A 636 34.61 33.10 -9.12
C ARG A 636 36.05 32.63 -8.88
N SER A 637 36.98 33.15 -9.68
CA SER A 637 38.40 33.10 -9.39
C SER A 637 38.66 33.92 -8.15
N SER A 638 39.09 33.26 -7.07
CA SER A 638 39.81 33.90 -5.98
C SER A 638 41.14 34.42 -6.52
N GLY A 639 41.29 35.74 -6.60
CA GLY A 639 42.57 36.41 -6.79
C GLY A 639 42.96 37.11 -5.48
N SER A 640 44.13 36.71 -4.97
CA SER A 640 45.02 37.33 -3.96
C SER A 640 44.41 38.18 -2.85
#